data_AF-S7ZNJ1-F1
#
_entry.id   AF-S7ZNJ1-F1
#
_cell.length_a   1.000
_cell.length_b   1.000
_cell.length_c   1.000
_cell.angle_alpha   90.00
_cell.angle_beta   90.00
_cell.angle_gamma   90.00
#
_symmetry.space_group_name_H-M   'P 1'
#
loop_
_entity.id
_entity.type
_entity.pdbx_description
1 polymer ?
#
loop_
_entity_poly.entity_id
_entity_poly.type
_entity_poly.pdbx_seq_one_letter_code
_entity_poly.pdbx_strand_id
1 'polypeptide(L)'
;MDAATLHHSATRLLDRLTEQLDGPHGLGFMSPAVYDTAWVSMIQKSTDGQSIWLFPECFEYILQHQLPDGSWITYASQIDGILNTAASLLALQRHSRTPLQIQTISGEVLLDRVNQATRALQQLLNEWDVESTLHVGFEILVPALLGYLAEEGITFEFPGREMLLRIREQKMARFKAEYLYAPIQTTALHSLEAFIGLIDFDRVLHHKIDGSFMASPSSTAAVLMHASTWDDECEVYIRHVIQQASGAGSGGVPSAFPSTIFEITWTFSTLLKADFDLSTISPGAVQKARDYLSNMLSLSKGTVGFVPGVCPDADDTAKALLVLNLLEHKTSPDAMLASFETESHFKTYPLERDPSFSANCNVLLALLHVEDPSPFTLQIDKAARFLHKHFRESPSLNVQDKWNLSPLYSWMLMSQAIARVHTLCEQDKLPLLKSFLHEELLGLLAEMARLVIRQQNETGSWGSRNSKEETAYAVLMLTYAQQCKTDEVSPGDVRIAVRRGCEFLHSDLTTGASEHLWVEKVTYESKILSEAYVLAALHNALNVCADEQSAPQSTVVNGEIHGEVDAVADTNDVHVDDCNQPTAIINGSETSELDSGYVTSVEASETSASGMGADPAQDHNSCGQSDKSSSTIARSGGSSLRQRGPWTEEHEQILLGPFDYLESLPGKNMRSKFLQAFNVWLQAPPDHLEVVEKVISMLHTASLLVDDIEDSSVLRRGQPVAHSIYGVAQTFNSGNYVYFLALREIYKLNDPRAIEIFVEALIQLHRGQGMDVFWRESLICPTEQEYLDMVANKTGALFCLAVDLLQLGSPVKADFTPLIQQFGMIFQICDDYLNLKSTSYLQKKGLCEDLTEGKFSFPIIHSIRANPSNRQLINVLKQKPQDEELKRFAVAYMESTNTFEYIRGFVATLKAEASEMIVSLEKQGLGENLAVRKILARMSLDEE
;
A
#
# COMPACT_ATOMS: atom_id res chain seq x y z
N MET A 1 34.18 -22.25 -6.66
CA MET A 1 33.73 -23.07 -7.81
C MET A 1 34.21 -22.42 -9.10
N ASP A 2 34.23 -23.13 -10.21
CA ASP A 2 34.39 -22.52 -11.54
C ASP A 2 33.02 -22.12 -12.14
N ALA A 3 33.04 -21.35 -13.23
CA ALA A 3 31.81 -20.87 -13.88
C ALA A 3 30.92 -22.03 -14.38
N ALA A 4 31.50 -23.13 -14.86
CA ALA A 4 30.75 -24.30 -15.32
C ALA A 4 29.96 -24.97 -14.19
N THR A 5 30.56 -25.10 -13.01
CA THR A 5 29.89 -25.63 -11.82
C THR A 5 28.77 -24.71 -11.33
N LEU A 6 28.99 -23.39 -11.37
CA LEU A 6 27.95 -22.41 -11.02
C LEU A 6 26.78 -22.43 -12.01
N HIS A 7 27.06 -22.48 -13.32
CA HIS A 7 26.04 -22.62 -14.36
C HIS A 7 25.21 -23.89 -14.17
N HIS A 8 25.84 -25.05 -13.97
CA HIS A 8 25.13 -26.31 -13.73
C HIS A 8 24.22 -26.25 -12.48
N SER A 9 24.69 -25.58 -11.42
CA SER A 9 23.93 -25.40 -10.18
C SER A 9 22.72 -24.47 -10.39
N ALA A 10 22.90 -23.38 -11.16
CA ALA A 10 21.83 -22.46 -11.55
C ALA A 10 20.79 -23.13 -12.45
N THR A 11 21.20 -23.93 -13.45
CA THR A 11 20.30 -24.78 -14.25
C THR A 11 19.43 -25.66 -13.36
N ARG A 12 20.05 -26.44 -12.46
CA ARG A 12 19.33 -27.33 -11.53
C ARG A 12 18.34 -26.59 -10.62
N LEU A 13 18.69 -25.39 -10.16
CA LEU A 13 17.83 -24.54 -9.33
C LEU A 13 16.60 -24.07 -10.12
N LEU A 14 16.80 -23.61 -11.36
CA LEU A 14 15.75 -23.09 -12.25
C LEU A 14 14.83 -24.20 -12.79
N ASP A 15 15.39 -25.36 -13.11
CA ASP A 15 14.63 -26.53 -13.56
C ASP A 15 13.70 -27.00 -12.43
N ARG A 16 14.24 -27.23 -11.21
CA ARG A 16 13.45 -27.59 -10.02
C ARG A 16 12.33 -26.59 -9.71
N LEU A 17 12.58 -25.30 -9.94
CA LEU A 17 11.61 -24.23 -9.71
C LEU A 17 10.53 -24.16 -10.81
N THR A 18 10.87 -24.50 -12.07
CA THR A 18 9.94 -24.40 -13.20
C THR A 18 9.32 -25.73 -13.63
N GLU A 19 9.73 -26.86 -13.06
CA GLU A 19 8.99 -28.13 -13.13
C GLU A 19 7.65 -28.03 -12.38
N GLN A 20 7.60 -27.33 -11.25
CA GLN A 20 6.40 -27.19 -10.41
C GLN A 20 5.41 -26.10 -10.90
N LEU A 21 5.80 -25.30 -11.89
CA LEU A 21 4.99 -24.20 -12.43
C LEU A 21 3.65 -24.66 -13.04
N ASP A 22 3.60 -25.89 -13.55
CA ASP A 22 2.39 -26.47 -14.17
C ASP A 22 1.45 -27.13 -13.13
N GLY A 23 1.75 -27.00 -11.83
CA GLY A 23 0.98 -27.60 -10.73
C GLY A 23 -0.32 -26.84 -10.43
N PRO A 24 -1.44 -27.55 -10.16
CA PRO A 24 -2.77 -26.94 -10.00
C PRO A 24 -2.96 -26.10 -8.72
N HIS A 25 -2.00 -26.12 -7.80
CA HIS A 25 -1.98 -25.30 -6.58
C HIS A 25 -0.70 -24.45 -6.47
N GLY A 26 0.01 -24.24 -7.58
CA GLY A 26 1.29 -23.53 -7.60
C GLY A 26 2.42 -24.24 -6.84
N LEU A 27 3.43 -23.46 -6.46
CA LEU A 27 4.62 -23.89 -5.72
C LEU A 27 4.97 -22.92 -4.57
N GLY A 28 5.71 -23.40 -3.58
CA GLY A 28 6.30 -22.57 -2.54
C GLY A 28 7.25 -23.34 -1.61
N PHE A 29 8.36 -22.69 -1.23
CA PHE A 29 9.46 -23.28 -0.46
C PHE A 29 9.79 -22.53 0.84
N MET A 30 8.97 -21.55 1.24
CA MET A 30 8.97 -20.94 2.58
C MET A 30 8.97 -22.02 3.67
N SER A 31 9.77 -21.88 4.72
CA SER A 31 9.84 -22.86 5.83
C SER A 31 8.53 -23.01 6.61
N PRO A 32 8.31 -24.14 7.31
CA PRO A 32 7.12 -24.33 8.14
C PRO A 32 7.07 -23.34 9.32
N ALA A 33 5.92 -22.68 9.46
CA ALA A 33 5.60 -21.77 10.55
C ALA A 33 4.85 -22.52 11.65
N VAL A 34 5.39 -22.48 12.87
CA VAL A 34 4.70 -23.03 14.06
C VAL A 34 3.34 -22.32 14.27
N TYR A 35 3.27 -21.01 14.02
CA TYR A 35 2.05 -20.22 14.11
C TYR A 35 0.88 -20.80 13.29
N ASP A 36 1.03 -20.93 11.97
CA ASP A 36 0.00 -21.46 11.08
C ASP A 36 -0.27 -22.94 11.34
N THR A 37 0.76 -23.72 11.66
CA THR A 37 0.60 -25.13 12.03
C THR A 37 -0.28 -25.32 13.26
N ALA A 38 -0.16 -24.44 14.27
CA ALA A 38 -1.02 -24.47 15.44
C ALA A 38 -2.48 -24.15 15.09
N TRP A 39 -2.72 -23.19 14.20
CA TRP A 39 -4.08 -22.89 13.70
C TRP A 39 -4.70 -24.05 12.92
N VAL A 40 -3.96 -24.68 12.01
CA VAL A 40 -4.43 -25.86 11.27
C VAL A 40 -4.72 -27.04 12.20
N SER A 41 -3.92 -27.23 13.26
CA SER A 41 -4.15 -28.29 14.25
C SER A 41 -5.46 -28.16 15.04
N MET A 42 -6.11 -26.97 15.05
CA MET A 42 -7.37 -26.71 15.74
C MET A 42 -8.62 -26.97 14.89
N ILE A 43 -8.48 -27.34 13.62
CA ILE A 43 -9.65 -27.59 12.76
C ILE A 43 -10.35 -28.89 13.19
N GLN A 44 -11.62 -28.80 13.58
CA GLN A 44 -12.50 -29.96 13.81
C GLN A 44 -13.45 -30.18 12.63
N LYS A 45 -13.73 -31.44 12.29
CA LYS A 45 -14.80 -31.84 11.36
C LYS A 45 -15.72 -32.86 12.03
N SER A 46 -17.02 -32.79 11.74
CA SER A 46 -17.99 -33.82 12.17
C SER A 46 -18.14 -34.87 11.07
N THR A 47 -17.73 -36.11 11.35
CA THR A 47 -17.79 -37.27 10.44
C THR A 47 -18.61 -38.37 11.09
N ASP A 48 -19.63 -38.88 10.39
CA ASP A 48 -20.57 -39.91 10.89
C ASP A 48 -21.17 -39.64 12.29
N GLY A 49 -21.31 -38.35 12.63
CA GLY A 49 -21.85 -37.89 13.93
C GLY A 49 -20.83 -37.85 15.07
N GLN A 50 -19.54 -38.06 14.79
CA GLN A 50 -18.43 -37.88 15.74
C GLN A 50 -17.57 -36.67 15.32
N SER A 51 -17.17 -35.83 16.27
CA SER A 51 -16.16 -34.80 16.00
C SER A 51 -14.77 -35.44 16.00
N ILE A 52 -13.94 -35.05 15.04
CA ILE A 52 -12.51 -35.39 14.94
C ILE A 52 -11.70 -34.10 14.75
N TRP A 53 -10.47 -34.05 15.25
CA TRP A 53 -9.48 -33.08 14.74
C TRP A 53 -9.09 -33.52 13.33
N LEU A 54 -9.15 -32.63 12.34
CA LEU A 54 -9.04 -33.03 10.94
C LEU A 54 -7.60 -33.29 10.47
N PHE A 55 -6.63 -32.69 11.16
CA PHE A 55 -5.20 -32.72 10.87
C PHE A 55 -4.37 -33.04 12.14
N PRO A 56 -4.51 -34.26 12.71
CA PRO A 56 -3.75 -34.65 13.90
C PRO A 56 -2.22 -34.58 13.70
N GLU A 57 -1.73 -34.74 12.46
CA GLU A 57 -0.32 -34.56 12.09
C GLU A 57 0.21 -33.15 12.41
N CYS A 58 -0.61 -32.11 12.25
CA CYS A 58 -0.25 -30.75 12.64
C CYS A 58 -0.12 -30.61 14.17
N PHE A 59 -0.96 -31.32 14.94
CA PHE A 59 -0.84 -31.31 16.41
C PHE A 59 0.40 -32.07 16.89
N GLU A 60 0.73 -33.21 16.26
CA GLU A 60 1.98 -33.93 16.51
C GLU A 60 3.20 -33.05 16.20
N TYR A 61 3.17 -32.27 15.11
CA TYR A 61 4.21 -31.29 14.82
C TYR A 61 4.37 -30.28 15.96
N ILE A 62 3.27 -29.71 16.48
CA ILE A 62 3.31 -28.79 17.64
C ILE A 62 3.88 -29.48 18.89
N LEU A 63 3.48 -30.72 19.19
CA LEU A 63 4.02 -31.48 20.33
C LEU A 63 5.53 -31.78 20.20
N GLN A 64 6.03 -31.97 18.98
CA GLN A 64 7.45 -32.28 18.72
C GLN A 64 8.34 -31.03 18.76
N HIS A 65 7.81 -29.85 18.43
CA HIS A 65 8.59 -28.60 18.35
C HIS A 65 8.55 -27.72 19.62
N GLN A 66 7.91 -28.18 20.70
CA GLN A 66 7.95 -27.49 21.99
C GLN A 66 9.34 -27.58 22.62
N LEU A 67 9.90 -26.43 23.00
CA LEU A 67 11.24 -26.31 23.58
C LEU A 67 11.26 -26.68 25.08
N PRO A 68 12.45 -27.00 25.65
CA PRO A 68 12.57 -27.46 27.05
C PRO A 68 12.16 -26.44 28.13
N ASP A 69 12.03 -25.16 27.79
CA ASP A 69 11.48 -24.11 28.66
C ASP A 69 9.95 -24.01 28.61
N GLY A 70 9.31 -24.66 27.64
CA GLY A 70 7.88 -24.65 27.36
C GLY A 70 7.47 -23.79 26.16
N SER A 71 8.37 -22.97 25.61
CA SER A 71 8.11 -22.11 24.44
C SER A 71 8.10 -22.90 23.12
N TRP A 72 7.83 -22.19 22.03
CA TRP A 72 8.25 -22.62 20.69
C TRP A 72 9.28 -21.66 20.13
N ILE A 73 9.97 -22.11 19.09
CA ILE A 73 11.10 -21.42 18.47
C ILE A 73 10.86 -19.92 18.25
N THR A 74 11.77 -19.11 18.80
CA THR A 74 11.94 -17.70 18.42
C THR A 74 12.93 -17.70 17.26
N TYR A 75 12.45 -17.53 16.02
CA TYR A 75 13.28 -17.69 14.83
C TYR A 75 14.31 -16.54 14.72
N ALA A 76 13.85 -15.32 14.45
CA ALA A 76 14.73 -14.17 14.29
C ALA A 76 14.26 -12.87 14.96
N SER A 77 12.95 -12.68 15.12
CA SER A 77 12.33 -11.60 15.88
C SER A 77 11.76 -12.13 17.19
N GLN A 78 11.76 -11.32 18.26
CA GLN A 78 11.15 -11.67 19.54
C GLN A 78 9.65 -11.99 19.39
N ILE A 79 8.99 -11.38 18.40
CA ILE A 79 7.57 -11.61 18.12
C ILE A 79 7.27 -13.02 17.61
N ASP A 80 8.25 -13.69 16.99
CA ASP A 80 8.11 -15.07 16.52
C ASP A 80 7.80 -16.00 17.69
N GLY A 81 8.59 -15.91 18.76
CA GLY A 81 8.41 -16.70 19.98
C GLY A 81 7.07 -16.44 20.64
N ILE A 82 6.63 -15.17 20.67
CA ILE A 82 5.34 -14.77 21.25
C ILE A 82 4.18 -15.37 20.44
N LEU A 83 4.17 -15.20 19.12
CA LEU A 83 3.13 -15.71 18.23
C LEU A 83 3.10 -17.24 18.21
N ASN A 84 4.25 -17.88 17.98
CA ASN A 84 4.40 -19.33 17.96
C ASN A 84 3.95 -19.96 19.30
N THR A 85 4.37 -19.40 20.44
CA THR A 85 3.99 -19.94 21.76
C THR A 85 2.53 -19.66 22.10
N ALA A 86 1.97 -18.50 21.74
CA ALA A 86 0.57 -18.17 22.01
C ALA A 86 -0.42 -19.03 21.18
N ALA A 87 -0.16 -19.21 19.89
CA ALA A 87 -0.97 -20.08 19.04
C ALA A 87 -0.85 -21.56 19.47
N SER A 88 0.36 -22.03 19.78
CA SER A 88 0.58 -23.40 20.25
C SER A 88 -0.04 -23.67 21.62
N LEU A 89 0.02 -22.71 22.56
CA LEU A 89 -0.66 -22.82 23.85
C LEU A 89 -2.18 -22.91 23.69
N LEU A 90 -2.76 -22.12 22.78
CA LEU A 90 -4.19 -22.17 22.46
C LEU A 90 -4.58 -23.54 21.88
N ALA A 91 -3.76 -24.10 20.99
CA ALA A 91 -3.94 -25.44 20.46
C ALA A 91 -3.84 -26.52 21.56
N LEU A 92 -2.77 -26.54 22.37
CA LEU A 92 -2.62 -27.51 23.48
C LEU A 92 -3.83 -27.47 24.43
N GLN A 93 -4.30 -26.28 24.79
CA GLN A 93 -5.41 -26.09 25.72
C GLN A 93 -6.75 -26.57 25.13
N ARG A 94 -7.01 -26.32 23.84
CA ARG A 94 -8.22 -26.80 23.14
C ARG A 94 -8.22 -28.32 22.94
N HIS A 95 -7.07 -28.90 22.61
CA HIS A 95 -6.86 -30.36 22.57
C HIS A 95 -6.99 -31.00 23.96
N SER A 96 -6.51 -30.33 25.03
CA SER A 96 -6.68 -30.80 26.41
C SER A 96 -8.14 -30.75 26.89
N ARG A 97 -8.92 -29.77 26.42
CA ARG A 97 -10.37 -29.66 26.69
C ARG A 97 -11.19 -30.66 25.84
N THR A 98 -10.75 -30.96 24.62
CA THR A 98 -11.43 -31.88 23.69
C THR A 98 -10.48 -33.00 23.23
N PRO A 99 -10.18 -33.98 24.09
CA PRO A 99 -9.33 -35.11 23.75
C PRO A 99 -10.06 -36.08 22.80
N LEU A 100 -9.90 -35.86 21.50
CA LEU A 100 -10.41 -36.72 20.43
C LEU A 100 -9.37 -37.81 20.08
N GLN A 101 -9.16 -38.14 18.82
CA GLN A 101 -8.45 -39.36 18.39
C GLN A 101 -6.93 -39.43 18.64
N ILE A 102 -6.35 -38.48 19.38
CA ILE A 102 -4.91 -38.42 19.70
C ILE A 102 -4.64 -39.29 20.93
N GLN A 103 -3.87 -40.37 20.75
CA GLN A 103 -3.58 -41.38 21.77
C GLN A 103 -2.10 -41.43 22.19
N THR A 104 -1.27 -40.57 21.59
CA THR A 104 0.19 -40.51 21.75
C THR A 104 0.64 -39.83 23.04
N ILE A 105 -0.20 -38.98 23.62
CA ILE A 105 0.07 -38.20 24.84
C ILE A 105 -1.06 -38.37 25.86
N SER A 106 -0.73 -38.45 27.15
CA SER A 106 -1.74 -38.48 28.22
C SER A 106 -2.19 -37.06 28.58
N GLY A 107 -3.43 -36.92 29.05
CA GLY A 107 -3.99 -35.63 29.47
C GLY A 107 -3.19 -34.95 30.60
N GLU A 108 -2.52 -35.72 31.46
CA GLU A 108 -1.62 -35.19 32.50
C GLU A 108 -0.38 -34.53 31.89
N VAL A 109 0.29 -35.20 30.95
CA VAL A 109 1.48 -34.66 30.27
C VAL A 109 1.12 -33.48 29.37
N LEU A 110 -0.06 -33.51 28.73
CA LEU A 110 -0.58 -32.38 27.95
C LEU A 110 -0.86 -31.16 28.84
N LEU A 111 -1.45 -31.35 30.02
CA LEU A 111 -1.67 -30.27 31.00
C LEU A 111 -0.34 -29.71 31.54
N ASP A 112 0.67 -30.55 31.79
CA ASP A 112 2.00 -30.08 32.16
C ASP A 112 2.66 -29.26 31.05
N ARG A 113 2.49 -29.63 29.78
CA ARG A 113 2.94 -28.83 28.62
C ARG A 113 2.21 -27.48 28.51
N VAL A 114 0.90 -27.44 28.77
CA VAL A 114 0.12 -26.18 28.89
C VAL A 114 0.67 -25.29 30.01
N ASN A 115 0.96 -25.86 31.18
CA ASN A 115 1.55 -25.15 32.32
C ASN A 115 2.97 -24.61 32.02
N GLN A 116 3.77 -25.35 31.25
CA GLN A 116 5.10 -24.91 30.79
C GLN A 116 4.98 -23.76 29.78
N ALA A 117 4.18 -23.95 28.73
CA ALA A 117 3.94 -22.93 27.69
C ALA A 117 3.33 -21.63 28.25
N THR A 118 2.44 -21.73 29.25
CA THR A 118 1.90 -20.55 29.95
C THR A 118 3.00 -19.75 30.66
N ARG A 119 3.95 -20.42 31.34
CA ARG A 119 5.09 -19.73 31.99
C ARG A 119 6.04 -19.12 30.96
N ALA A 120 6.33 -19.85 29.88
CA ALA A 120 7.21 -19.39 28.81
C ALA A 120 6.65 -18.15 28.09
N LEU A 121 5.37 -18.17 27.71
CA LEU A 121 4.70 -17.00 27.11
C LEU A 121 4.67 -15.79 28.06
N GLN A 122 4.43 -16.01 29.35
CA GLN A 122 4.48 -14.94 30.35
C GLN A 122 5.90 -14.34 30.49
N GLN A 123 6.96 -15.13 30.31
CA GLN A 123 8.34 -14.59 30.25
C GLN A 123 8.57 -13.78 28.97
N LEU A 124 8.25 -14.34 27.80
CA LEU A 124 8.41 -13.67 26.51
C LEU A 124 7.67 -12.31 26.46
N LEU A 125 6.44 -12.26 26.99
CA LEU A 125 5.66 -11.02 27.10
C LEU A 125 6.24 -10.01 28.11
N ASN A 126 6.90 -10.47 29.18
CA ASN A 126 7.56 -9.59 30.15
C ASN A 126 8.86 -8.96 29.61
N GLU A 127 9.54 -9.66 28.70
CA GLU A 127 10.76 -9.21 28.04
C GLU A 127 10.48 -8.40 26.76
N TRP A 128 9.21 -8.27 26.35
CA TRP A 128 8.84 -7.70 25.05
C TRP A 128 8.83 -6.17 25.01
N ASP A 129 9.67 -5.61 24.14
CA ASP A 129 9.58 -4.21 23.72
C ASP A 129 8.54 -4.03 22.59
N VAL A 130 7.32 -3.65 23.01
CA VAL A 130 6.20 -3.33 22.13
C VAL A 130 6.46 -2.04 21.31
N GLU A 131 7.30 -1.12 21.78
CA GLU A 131 7.51 0.19 21.13
C GLU A 131 8.49 0.11 19.94
N SER A 132 9.50 -0.76 20.01
CA SER A 132 10.45 -0.98 18.89
C SER A 132 10.06 -2.12 17.93
N THR A 133 8.92 -2.79 18.13
CA THR A 133 8.50 -3.91 17.26
C THR A 133 8.01 -3.41 15.89
N LEU A 134 8.74 -3.77 14.82
CA LEU A 134 8.47 -3.34 13.43
C LEU A 134 7.71 -4.37 12.55
N HIS A 135 7.38 -5.57 13.06
CA HIS A 135 6.64 -6.58 12.28
C HIS A 135 5.26 -6.07 11.84
N VAL A 136 4.76 -6.60 10.72
CA VAL A 136 3.42 -6.25 10.22
C VAL A 136 2.37 -7.15 10.88
N GLY A 137 1.31 -6.58 11.46
CA GLY A 137 0.13 -7.34 11.90
C GLY A 137 0.14 -7.81 13.36
N PHE A 138 1.27 -7.74 14.08
CA PHE A 138 1.33 -8.17 15.48
C PHE A 138 0.31 -7.45 16.38
N GLU A 139 -0.04 -6.20 16.04
CA GLU A 139 -0.94 -5.36 16.82
C GLU A 139 -2.43 -5.74 16.66
N ILE A 140 -2.75 -6.62 15.71
CA ILE A 140 -4.04 -7.35 15.66
C ILE A 140 -3.89 -8.80 16.12
N LEU A 141 -2.83 -9.51 15.70
CA LEU A 141 -2.63 -10.95 15.94
C LEU A 141 -2.39 -11.28 17.42
N VAL A 142 -1.41 -10.65 18.07
CA VAL A 142 -1.07 -10.95 19.48
C VAL A 142 -2.22 -10.66 20.42
N PRO A 143 -2.87 -9.47 20.41
CA PRO A 143 -3.99 -9.22 21.30
C PRO A 143 -5.29 -9.94 20.91
N ALA A 144 -5.39 -10.54 19.71
CA ALA A 144 -6.45 -11.51 19.40
C ALA A 144 -6.19 -12.86 20.10
N LEU A 145 -4.97 -13.41 19.95
CA LEU A 145 -4.55 -14.64 20.65
C LEU A 145 -4.69 -14.54 22.17
N LEU A 146 -4.28 -13.41 22.76
CA LEU A 146 -4.44 -13.15 24.21
C LEU A 146 -5.92 -13.07 24.62
N GLY A 147 -6.82 -12.67 23.71
CA GLY A 147 -8.27 -12.74 23.91
C GLY A 147 -8.76 -14.18 23.92
N TYR A 148 -8.44 -14.98 22.90
CA TYR A 148 -8.85 -16.39 22.82
C TYR A 148 -8.27 -17.22 23.98
N LEU A 149 -7.02 -16.96 24.40
CA LEU A 149 -6.42 -17.58 25.58
C LEU A 149 -7.18 -17.22 26.86
N ALA A 150 -7.67 -15.98 27.00
CA ALA A 150 -8.49 -15.57 28.14
C ALA A 150 -9.87 -16.26 28.15
N GLU A 151 -10.47 -16.53 26.99
CA GLU A 151 -11.69 -17.36 26.85
C GLU A 151 -11.43 -18.82 27.25
N GLU A 152 -10.24 -19.35 26.96
CA GLU A 152 -9.78 -20.65 27.47
C GLU A 152 -9.33 -20.61 28.95
N GLY A 153 -9.42 -19.45 29.63
CA GLY A 153 -9.13 -19.27 31.06
C GLY A 153 -7.67 -18.94 31.40
N ILE A 154 -6.85 -18.53 30.43
CA ILE A 154 -5.42 -18.23 30.59
C ILE A 154 -5.18 -16.73 30.29
N THR A 155 -4.88 -15.94 31.32
CA THR A 155 -4.71 -14.48 31.21
C THR A 155 -3.29 -14.03 31.55
N PHE A 156 -2.79 -13.03 30.82
CA PHE A 156 -1.43 -12.50 30.95
C PHE A 156 -1.43 -11.01 31.31
N GLU A 157 -0.50 -10.62 32.19
CA GLU A 157 -0.20 -9.23 32.53
C GLU A 157 1.30 -8.99 32.33
N PHE A 158 1.66 -7.91 31.64
CA PHE A 158 3.06 -7.62 31.26
C PHE A 158 3.25 -6.12 30.98
N PRO A 159 4.48 -5.57 31.05
CA PRO A 159 4.72 -4.12 31.01
C PRO A 159 4.20 -3.44 29.73
N GLY A 160 4.38 -4.06 28.57
CA GLY A 160 3.96 -3.52 27.27
C GLY A 160 2.45 -3.56 27.00
N ARG A 161 1.63 -4.16 27.88
CA ARG A 161 0.23 -4.50 27.58
C ARG A 161 -0.65 -3.28 27.29
N GLU A 162 -0.51 -2.19 28.05
CA GLU A 162 -1.30 -0.97 27.82
C GLU A 162 -0.94 -0.32 26.47
N MET A 163 0.35 -0.33 26.09
CA MET A 163 0.80 0.17 24.80
C MET A 163 0.25 -0.68 23.65
N LEU A 164 0.31 -2.02 23.77
CA LEU A 164 -0.24 -2.94 22.77
C LEU A 164 -1.73 -2.71 22.54
N LEU A 165 -2.51 -2.58 23.62
CA LEU A 165 -3.95 -2.30 23.53
C LEU A 165 -4.22 -0.93 22.91
N ARG A 166 -3.44 0.10 23.23
CA ARG A 166 -3.54 1.44 22.63
C ARG A 166 -3.24 1.43 21.12
N ILE A 167 -2.23 0.66 20.68
CA ILE A 167 -1.91 0.49 19.26
C ILE A 167 -3.03 -0.30 18.55
N ARG A 168 -3.55 -1.38 19.17
CA ARG A 168 -4.72 -2.12 18.67
C ARG A 168 -5.92 -1.20 18.51
N GLU A 169 -6.26 -0.40 19.51
CA GLU A 169 -7.38 0.55 19.46
C GLU A 169 -7.22 1.56 18.32
N GLN A 170 -6.03 2.12 18.11
CA GLN A 170 -5.77 3.04 17.00
C GLN A 170 -5.95 2.38 15.61
N LYS A 171 -5.56 1.11 15.45
CA LYS A 171 -5.74 0.37 14.19
C LYS A 171 -7.20 -0.09 14.01
N MET A 172 -7.82 -0.61 15.06
CA MET A 172 -9.21 -1.11 15.05
C MET A 172 -10.25 0.01 14.95
N ALA A 173 -9.97 1.23 15.43
CA ALA A 173 -10.83 2.40 15.21
C ALA A 173 -10.94 2.81 13.72
N ARG A 174 -10.01 2.33 12.88
CA ARG A 174 -10.07 2.47 11.41
C ARG A 174 -10.61 1.21 10.72
N PHE A 175 -10.66 0.07 11.41
CA PHE A 175 -11.21 -1.17 10.88
C PHE A 175 -12.74 -1.10 10.82
N LYS A 176 -13.31 -1.59 9.72
CA LYS A 176 -14.75 -1.85 9.56
C LYS A 176 -14.89 -3.22 8.92
N ALA A 177 -15.75 -4.07 9.47
CA ALA A 177 -15.96 -5.42 8.95
C ALA A 177 -16.46 -5.39 7.50
N GLU A 178 -17.19 -4.33 7.14
CA GLU A 178 -17.67 -4.02 5.80
C GLU A 178 -16.56 -3.95 4.74
N TYR A 179 -15.32 -3.65 5.12
CA TYR A 179 -14.18 -3.67 4.19
C TYR A 179 -13.76 -5.09 3.81
N LEU A 180 -13.93 -6.08 4.70
CA LEU A 180 -13.71 -7.49 4.38
C LEU A 180 -14.89 -8.08 3.59
N TYR A 181 -16.11 -7.58 3.79
CA TYR A 181 -17.28 -8.00 3.02
C TYR A 181 -17.36 -7.37 1.61
N ALA A 182 -16.46 -6.45 1.26
CA ALA A 182 -16.38 -5.86 -0.06
C ALA A 182 -15.79 -6.86 -1.09
N PRO A 183 -16.04 -6.70 -2.40
CA PRO A 183 -15.38 -7.48 -3.45
C PRO A 183 -13.94 -7.03 -3.74
N ILE A 184 -13.38 -6.13 -2.93
CA ILE A 184 -12.00 -5.64 -3.02
C ILE A 184 -11.18 -6.39 -1.97
N GLN A 185 -10.16 -7.11 -2.39
CA GLN A 185 -9.24 -7.79 -1.47
C GLN A 185 -8.41 -6.77 -0.68
N THR A 186 -8.08 -7.12 0.57
CA THR A 186 -7.17 -6.34 1.42
C THR A 186 -6.22 -7.29 2.14
N THR A 187 -5.06 -6.80 2.57
CA THR A 187 -4.05 -7.62 3.27
C THR A 187 -4.57 -8.24 4.58
N ALA A 188 -5.61 -7.67 5.19
CA ALA A 188 -6.27 -8.25 6.37
C ALA A 188 -6.96 -9.61 6.10
N LEU A 189 -7.23 -9.96 4.83
CA LEU A 189 -7.69 -11.31 4.44
C LEU A 189 -6.59 -12.39 4.59
N HIS A 190 -5.32 -12.00 4.75
CA HIS A 190 -4.24 -12.90 5.12
C HIS A 190 -4.22 -13.20 6.64
N SER A 191 -5.09 -12.55 7.43
CA SER A 191 -5.13 -12.67 8.89
C SER A 191 -6.57 -12.79 9.44
N LEU A 192 -7.45 -13.55 8.79
CA LEU A 192 -8.85 -13.72 9.24
C LEU A 192 -8.96 -14.28 10.67
N GLU A 193 -7.97 -15.06 11.11
CA GLU A 193 -7.83 -15.58 12.47
C GLU A 193 -7.74 -14.47 13.56
N ALA A 194 -7.36 -13.25 13.20
CA ALA A 194 -7.35 -12.09 14.11
C ALA A 194 -8.75 -11.49 14.37
N PHE A 195 -9.77 -11.93 13.61
CA PHE A 195 -11.11 -11.35 13.59
C PHE A 195 -12.23 -12.32 13.99
N ILE A 196 -11.90 -13.47 14.57
CA ILE A 196 -12.88 -14.43 15.11
C ILE A 196 -13.74 -13.73 16.17
N GLY A 197 -15.07 -13.84 16.04
CA GLY A 197 -16.04 -13.13 16.88
C GLY A 197 -16.25 -11.64 16.52
N LEU A 198 -15.48 -11.07 15.59
CA LEU A 198 -15.62 -9.70 15.10
C LEU A 198 -16.23 -9.61 13.69
N ILE A 199 -16.20 -10.70 12.92
CA ILE A 199 -16.75 -10.78 11.57
C ILE A 199 -17.64 -12.00 11.34
N ASP A 200 -18.49 -11.88 10.32
CA ASP A 200 -19.28 -12.94 9.71
C ASP A 200 -18.44 -13.65 8.63
N PHE A 201 -18.08 -14.90 8.86
CA PHE A 201 -17.19 -15.67 7.98
C PHE A 201 -17.87 -16.11 6.68
N ASP A 202 -19.20 -16.29 6.67
CA ASP A 202 -19.94 -16.62 5.44
C ASP A 202 -19.86 -15.45 4.43
N ARG A 203 -19.76 -14.22 4.95
CA ARG A 203 -19.65 -12.98 4.17
C ARG A 203 -18.24 -12.64 3.69
N VAL A 204 -17.24 -13.49 3.93
CA VAL A 204 -15.90 -13.37 3.28
C VAL A 204 -15.60 -14.48 2.27
N LEU A 205 -16.44 -15.52 2.18
CA LEU A 205 -16.21 -16.70 1.32
C LEU A 205 -15.98 -16.36 -0.16
N HIS A 206 -16.50 -15.23 -0.66
CA HIS A 206 -16.28 -14.76 -2.03
C HIS A 206 -14.84 -14.33 -2.35
N HIS A 207 -13.96 -14.24 -1.34
CA HIS A 207 -12.53 -13.97 -1.51
C HIS A 207 -11.68 -15.24 -1.71
N LYS A 208 -12.27 -16.43 -1.67
CA LYS A 208 -11.54 -17.71 -1.83
C LYS A 208 -10.89 -17.81 -3.21
N ILE A 209 -9.59 -18.13 -3.24
CA ILE A 209 -8.80 -18.36 -4.45
C ILE A 209 -8.11 -19.72 -4.30
N ASP A 210 -8.42 -20.66 -5.20
CA ASP A 210 -7.85 -22.02 -5.26
C ASP A 210 -7.87 -22.77 -3.91
N GLY A 211 -8.99 -22.61 -3.18
CA GLY A 211 -9.21 -23.17 -1.84
C GLY A 211 -8.63 -22.34 -0.68
N SER A 212 -7.91 -21.25 -0.95
CA SER A 212 -7.21 -20.45 0.06
C SER A 212 -7.78 -19.05 0.28
N PHE A 213 -7.45 -18.44 1.42
CA PHE A 213 -7.70 -17.03 1.71
C PHE A 213 -6.36 -16.28 1.78
N MET A 214 -6.08 -15.44 0.78
CA MET A 214 -4.76 -14.83 0.54
C MET A 214 -3.59 -15.83 0.64
N ALA A 215 -3.78 -17.09 0.20
CA ALA A 215 -2.76 -18.14 0.31
C ALA A 215 -2.26 -18.42 1.75
N SER A 216 -2.99 -18.07 2.82
CA SER A 216 -2.59 -18.37 4.20
C SER A 216 -3.29 -19.62 4.77
N PRO A 217 -2.55 -20.58 5.34
CA PRO A 217 -3.14 -21.73 6.04
C PRO A 217 -3.92 -21.36 7.30
N SER A 218 -3.45 -20.45 8.18
CA SER A 218 -4.22 -20.05 9.37
C SER A 218 -5.48 -19.24 9.05
N SER A 219 -5.43 -18.35 8.06
CA SER A 219 -6.60 -17.61 7.60
C SER A 219 -7.67 -18.57 7.04
N THR A 220 -7.23 -19.56 6.26
CA THR A 220 -8.09 -20.61 5.72
C THR A 220 -8.59 -21.57 6.82
N ALA A 221 -7.78 -21.86 7.84
CA ALA A 221 -8.19 -22.62 9.02
C ALA A 221 -9.30 -21.90 9.82
N ALA A 222 -9.20 -20.58 9.99
CA ALA A 222 -10.23 -19.78 10.63
C ALA A 222 -11.56 -19.85 9.86
N VAL A 223 -11.53 -19.82 8.51
CA VAL A 223 -12.73 -20.05 7.69
C VAL A 223 -13.33 -21.44 7.92
N LEU A 224 -12.52 -22.50 7.87
CA LEU A 224 -12.97 -23.88 8.14
C LEU A 224 -13.55 -24.08 9.56
N MET A 225 -13.15 -23.26 10.53
CA MET A 225 -13.66 -23.31 11.91
C MET A 225 -14.89 -22.42 12.17
N HIS A 226 -15.14 -21.40 11.34
CA HIS A 226 -16.12 -20.34 11.67
C HIS A 226 -17.14 -19.98 10.58
N ALA A 227 -17.01 -20.47 9.35
CA ALA A 227 -18.10 -20.45 8.37
C ALA A 227 -19.24 -21.42 8.78
N SER A 228 -20.49 -21.12 8.40
CA SER A 228 -21.64 -21.97 8.73
C SER A 228 -21.76 -23.21 7.83
N THR A 229 -21.13 -23.18 6.65
CA THR A 229 -21.02 -24.31 5.72
C THR A 229 -19.56 -24.74 5.59
N TRP A 230 -19.32 -26.06 5.66
CA TRP A 230 -18.00 -26.63 5.39
C TRP A 230 -17.58 -26.40 3.94
N ASP A 231 -16.32 -26.02 3.71
CA ASP A 231 -15.75 -25.80 2.39
C ASP A 231 -14.73 -26.89 2.05
N ASP A 232 -15.10 -27.81 1.16
CA ASP A 232 -14.23 -28.94 0.79
C ASP A 232 -13.02 -28.49 -0.07
N GLU A 233 -13.06 -27.34 -0.75
CA GLU A 233 -11.88 -26.81 -1.45
C GLU A 233 -10.83 -26.31 -0.45
N CYS A 234 -11.27 -25.67 0.65
CA CYS A 234 -10.39 -25.29 1.75
C CYS A 234 -9.75 -26.50 2.44
N GLU A 235 -10.50 -27.60 2.61
CA GLU A 235 -9.91 -28.85 3.10
C GLU A 235 -8.88 -29.42 2.12
N VAL A 236 -9.18 -29.45 0.81
CA VAL A 236 -8.25 -29.93 -0.23
C VAL A 236 -6.97 -29.08 -0.25
N TYR A 237 -7.10 -27.76 -0.16
CA TYR A 237 -5.97 -26.84 -0.06
C TYR A 237 -5.09 -27.16 1.16
N ILE A 238 -5.64 -27.23 2.38
CA ILE A 238 -4.85 -27.54 3.58
C ILE A 238 -4.19 -28.93 3.47
N ARG A 239 -4.88 -29.94 2.94
CA ARG A 239 -4.29 -31.26 2.67
C ARG A 239 -3.15 -31.21 1.67
N HIS A 240 -3.25 -30.38 0.64
CA HIS A 240 -2.18 -30.17 -0.32
C HIS A 240 -0.96 -29.50 0.34
N VAL A 241 -1.17 -28.41 1.10
CA VAL A 241 -0.10 -27.69 1.80
C VAL A 241 0.68 -28.63 2.73
N ILE A 242 -0.02 -29.42 3.57
CA ILE A 242 0.61 -30.38 4.50
C ILE A 242 1.51 -31.39 3.76
N GLN A 243 1.12 -31.85 2.58
CA GLN A 243 1.86 -32.86 1.83
C GLN A 243 2.98 -32.30 0.93
N GLN A 244 2.76 -31.14 0.30
CA GLN A 244 3.58 -30.67 -0.84
C GLN A 244 4.39 -29.39 -0.54
N ALA A 245 4.05 -28.62 0.49
CA ALA A 245 4.90 -27.50 0.93
C ALA A 245 6.20 -28.01 1.58
N SER A 246 7.07 -27.09 2.00
CA SER A 246 8.37 -27.37 2.65
C SER A 246 8.34 -28.34 3.84
N GLY A 247 7.18 -28.49 4.50
CA GLY A 247 6.95 -29.45 5.58
C GLY A 247 6.85 -30.92 5.12
N ALA A 248 6.63 -31.19 3.82
CA ALA A 248 6.74 -32.50 3.18
C ALA A 248 6.06 -33.67 3.94
N GLY A 249 4.83 -33.48 4.43
CA GLY A 249 4.06 -34.48 5.16
C GLY A 249 4.36 -34.60 6.66
N SER A 250 5.24 -33.76 7.22
CA SER A 250 5.53 -33.72 8.67
C SER A 250 4.42 -33.13 9.54
N GLY A 251 3.37 -32.56 8.94
CA GLY A 251 2.33 -31.79 9.62
C GLY A 251 2.63 -30.28 9.73
N GLY A 252 3.89 -29.85 9.54
CA GLY A 252 4.23 -28.43 9.49
C GLY A 252 3.77 -27.76 8.18
N VAL A 253 3.17 -26.57 8.29
CA VAL A 253 2.76 -25.73 7.15
C VAL A 253 3.43 -24.35 7.20
N PRO A 254 3.77 -23.71 6.07
CA PRO A 254 4.30 -22.33 6.04
C PRO A 254 3.21 -21.29 6.34
N SER A 255 3.61 -20.03 6.55
CA SER A 255 2.67 -18.91 6.76
C SER A 255 1.87 -18.57 5.49
N ALA A 256 2.50 -18.74 4.32
CA ALA A 256 1.88 -18.60 3.01
C ALA A 256 2.24 -19.78 2.07
N PHE A 257 1.26 -20.28 1.33
CA PHE A 257 1.43 -21.21 0.22
C PHE A 257 0.25 -21.10 -0.77
N PRO A 258 0.48 -21.08 -2.09
CA PRO A 258 1.78 -21.02 -2.76
C PRO A 258 2.38 -19.61 -2.77
N SER A 259 3.66 -19.50 -3.13
CA SER A 259 4.48 -18.28 -3.17
C SER A 259 5.11 -18.07 -4.56
N THR A 260 4.37 -18.47 -5.60
CA THR A 260 4.91 -18.78 -6.93
C THR A 260 5.49 -17.59 -7.69
N ILE A 261 4.84 -16.42 -7.68
CA ILE A 261 5.35 -15.23 -8.38
C ILE A 261 6.55 -14.66 -7.63
N PHE A 262 6.48 -14.63 -6.30
CA PHE A 262 7.58 -14.17 -5.43
C PHE A 262 8.86 -15.01 -5.66
N GLU A 263 8.81 -16.32 -5.48
CA GLU A 263 10.04 -17.13 -5.55
C GLU A 263 10.62 -17.23 -6.97
N ILE A 264 9.76 -17.26 -8.01
CA ILE A 264 10.22 -17.18 -9.40
C ILE A 264 10.89 -15.82 -9.67
N THR A 265 10.24 -14.71 -9.32
CA THR A 265 10.76 -13.39 -9.72
C THR A 265 12.00 -12.98 -8.91
N TRP A 266 12.10 -13.39 -7.64
CA TRP A 266 13.34 -13.22 -6.87
C TRP A 266 14.48 -14.08 -7.41
N THR A 267 14.30 -15.38 -7.66
CA THR A 267 15.37 -16.25 -8.17
C THR A 267 15.83 -15.84 -9.57
N PHE A 268 14.91 -15.64 -10.51
CA PHE A 268 15.27 -15.22 -11.87
C PHE A 268 15.93 -13.84 -11.88
N SER A 269 15.38 -12.83 -11.20
CA SER A 269 16.01 -11.49 -11.20
C SER A 269 17.38 -11.48 -10.52
N THR A 270 17.59 -12.33 -9.50
CA THR A 270 18.87 -12.44 -8.80
C THR A 270 19.96 -13.04 -9.68
N LEU A 271 19.67 -14.11 -10.41
CA LEU A 271 20.63 -14.72 -11.35
C LEU A 271 20.86 -13.85 -12.59
N LEU A 272 19.80 -13.25 -13.17
CA LEU A 272 19.91 -12.40 -14.36
C LEU A 272 20.70 -11.11 -14.10
N LYS A 273 20.57 -10.49 -12.93
CA LYS A 273 21.38 -9.31 -12.54
C LYS A 273 22.84 -9.67 -12.23
N ALA A 274 23.13 -10.94 -11.97
CA ALA A 274 24.48 -11.47 -11.78
C ALA A 274 25.10 -12.02 -13.08
N ASP A 275 24.68 -11.49 -14.23
CA ASP A 275 25.20 -11.80 -15.58
C ASP A 275 25.17 -13.30 -15.98
N PHE A 276 24.28 -14.12 -15.40
CA PHE A 276 24.05 -15.48 -15.89
C PHE A 276 23.21 -15.47 -17.18
N ASP A 277 23.74 -16.04 -18.27
CA ASP A 277 22.97 -16.29 -19.50
C ASP A 277 22.00 -17.47 -19.34
N LEU A 278 20.86 -17.19 -18.71
CA LEU A 278 19.80 -18.17 -18.49
C LEU A 278 19.20 -18.73 -19.80
N SER A 279 19.24 -17.95 -20.89
CA SER A 279 18.74 -18.39 -22.20
C SER A 279 19.61 -19.51 -22.78
N THR A 280 20.91 -19.54 -22.46
CA THR A 280 21.81 -20.64 -22.80
C THR A 280 21.76 -21.78 -21.79
N ILE A 281 21.69 -21.51 -20.47
CA ILE A 281 21.86 -22.56 -19.44
C ILE A 281 20.56 -23.27 -18.99
N SER A 282 19.38 -22.64 -19.11
CA SER A 282 18.09 -23.35 -19.09
C SER A 282 17.03 -22.61 -19.93
N PRO A 283 17.05 -22.77 -21.27
CA PRO A 283 16.03 -22.18 -22.14
C PRO A 283 14.60 -22.66 -21.84
N GLY A 284 14.45 -23.88 -21.29
CA GLY A 284 13.16 -24.41 -20.86
C GLY A 284 12.57 -23.65 -19.68
N ALA A 285 13.36 -23.43 -18.62
CA ALA A 285 12.94 -22.66 -17.46
C ALA A 285 12.67 -21.19 -17.83
N VAL A 286 13.52 -20.58 -18.67
CA VAL A 286 13.33 -19.22 -19.19
C VAL A 286 12.01 -19.08 -19.94
N GLN A 287 11.68 -20.02 -20.83
CA GLN A 287 10.44 -19.94 -21.59
C GLN A 287 9.21 -20.13 -20.69
N LYS A 288 9.22 -21.11 -19.77
CA LYS A 288 8.13 -21.30 -18.80
C LYS A 288 7.91 -20.05 -17.94
N ALA A 289 8.97 -19.47 -17.36
CA ALA A 289 8.86 -18.30 -16.50
C ALA A 289 8.37 -17.06 -17.28
N ARG A 290 8.85 -16.86 -18.51
CA ARG A 290 8.38 -15.79 -19.41
C ARG A 290 6.88 -15.93 -19.71
N ASP A 291 6.45 -17.12 -20.12
CA ASP A 291 5.06 -17.38 -20.48
C ASP A 291 4.14 -17.29 -19.25
N TYR A 292 4.55 -17.81 -18.10
CA TYR A 292 3.79 -17.69 -16.85
C TYR A 292 3.62 -16.23 -16.41
N LEU A 293 4.72 -15.47 -16.25
CA LEU A 293 4.67 -14.09 -15.75
C LEU A 293 3.94 -13.14 -16.70
N SER A 294 4.12 -13.29 -18.01
CA SER A 294 3.41 -12.47 -19.00
C SER A 294 1.90 -12.77 -19.05
N ASN A 295 1.50 -14.05 -18.91
CA ASN A 295 0.09 -14.42 -18.77
C ASN A 295 -0.51 -13.88 -17.46
N MET A 296 0.19 -13.98 -16.33
CA MET A 296 -0.33 -13.50 -15.03
C MET A 296 -0.49 -11.97 -15.02
N LEU A 297 0.48 -11.21 -15.55
CA LEU A 297 0.33 -9.77 -15.72
C LEU A 297 -0.81 -9.41 -16.69
N SER A 298 -0.98 -10.16 -17.79
CA SER A 298 -2.07 -9.95 -18.74
C SER A 298 -3.46 -10.14 -18.11
N LEU A 299 -3.66 -11.25 -17.38
CA LEU A 299 -4.90 -11.55 -16.66
C LEU A 299 -5.20 -10.50 -15.56
N SER A 300 -4.16 -10.10 -14.83
CA SER A 300 -4.26 -9.16 -13.69
C SER A 300 -4.07 -7.69 -14.09
N LYS A 301 -4.22 -7.35 -15.38
CA LYS A 301 -4.21 -5.97 -15.93
C LYS A 301 -2.92 -5.17 -15.70
N GLY A 302 -1.78 -5.85 -15.58
CA GLY A 302 -0.45 -5.25 -15.46
C GLY A 302 0.08 -5.08 -14.04
N THR A 303 -0.62 -5.62 -13.03
CA THR A 303 -0.15 -5.71 -11.63
C THR A 303 -0.38 -7.11 -11.08
N VAL A 304 0.51 -7.61 -10.24
CA VAL A 304 0.41 -8.93 -9.58
C VAL A 304 0.81 -8.82 -8.10
N GLY A 305 0.52 -9.86 -7.31
CA GLY A 305 1.15 -10.08 -6.01
C GLY A 305 1.96 -11.38 -6.03
N PHE A 306 2.43 -11.83 -4.87
CA PHE A 306 3.26 -13.04 -4.69
C PHE A 306 2.70 -14.36 -5.27
N VAL A 307 1.41 -14.40 -5.62
CA VAL A 307 0.69 -15.52 -6.23
C VAL A 307 -0.45 -14.96 -7.12
N PRO A 308 -0.92 -15.66 -8.16
CA PRO A 308 -2.10 -15.25 -8.91
C PRO A 308 -3.35 -15.07 -8.02
N GLY A 309 -4.23 -14.14 -8.40
CA GLY A 309 -5.56 -13.98 -7.79
C GLY A 309 -5.62 -13.34 -6.40
N VAL A 310 -4.49 -13.09 -5.72
CA VAL A 310 -4.45 -12.31 -4.47
C VAL A 310 -4.22 -10.81 -4.73
N CYS A 311 -4.27 -10.00 -3.66
CA CYS A 311 -4.16 -8.55 -3.73
C CYS A 311 -2.81 -8.12 -4.36
N PRO A 312 -2.80 -7.41 -5.50
CA PRO A 312 -1.56 -6.96 -6.13
C PRO A 312 -0.80 -5.92 -5.31
N ASP A 313 0.53 -5.95 -5.43
CA ASP A 313 1.45 -5.05 -4.73
C ASP A 313 2.59 -4.57 -5.64
N ALA A 314 3.27 -3.51 -5.22
CA ALA A 314 4.32 -2.88 -6.02
C ALA A 314 5.62 -3.69 -6.10
N ASP A 315 5.92 -4.56 -5.14
CA ASP A 315 7.18 -5.29 -5.06
C ASP A 315 7.18 -6.47 -6.02
N ASP A 316 6.20 -7.38 -5.89
CA ASP A 316 6.02 -8.50 -6.83
C ASP A 316 5.71 -8.03 -8.26
N THR A 317 4.91 -6.96 -8.42
CA THR A 317 4.71 -6.34 -9.74
C THR A 317 6.02 -5.84 -10.34
N ALA A 318 6.83 -5.10 -9.58
CA ALA A 318 8.12 -4.62 -10.07
C ALA A 318 9.07 -5.76 -10.45
N LYS A 319 9.06 -6.85 -9.68
CA LYS A 319 9.95 -7.99 -9.87
C LYS A 319 9.53 -8.85 -11.07
N ALA A 320 8.22 -9.01 -11.30
CA ALA A 320 7.70 -9.61 -12.53
C ALA A 320 8.08 -8.78 -13.77
N LEU A 321 7.91 -7.46 -13.72
CA LEU A 321 8.32 -6.54 -14.79
C LEU A 321 9.85 -6.55 -15.03
N LEU A 322 10.64 -6.60 -13.97
CA LEU A 322 12.10 -6.68 -14.02
C LEU A 322 12.57 -7.97 -14.69
N VAL A 323 12.03 -9.14 -14.30
CA VAL A 323 12.38 -10.42 -14.92
C VAL A 323 11.98 -10.46 -16.39
N LEU A 324 10.78 -10.02 -16.75
CA LEU A 324 10.35 -10.03 -18.15
C LEU A 324 11.25 -9.14 -19.03
N ASN A 325 11.56 -7.91 -18.59
CA ASN A 325 12.44 -7.02 -19.37
C ASN A 325 13.90 -7.53 -19.41
N LEU A 326 14.42 -8.16 -18.35
CA LEU A 326 15.73 -8.85 -18.36
C LEU A 326 15.75 -10.08 -19.30
N LEU A 327 14.61 -10.74 -19.50
CA LEU A 327 14.43 -11.83 -20.46
C LEU A 327 14.01 -11.33 -21.86
N GLU A 328 14.31 -10.07 -22.18
CA GLU A 328 13.99 -9.34 -23.43
C GLU A 328 12.48 -9.27 -23.79
N HIS A 329 11.60 -9.66 -22.88
CA HIS A 329 10.14 -9.57 -23.03
C HIS A 329 9.64 -8.19 -22.58
N LYS A 330 9.72 -7.24 -23.52
CA LYS A 330 9.35 -5.83 -23.35
C LYS A 330 7.98 -5.65 -22.68
N THR A 331 7.96 -5.21 -21.43
CA THR A 331 6.73 -5.04 -20.63
C THR A 331 6.67 -3.67 -19.99
N SER A 332 5.58 -2.93 -20.18
CA SER A 332 5.44 -1.55 -19.71
C SER A 332 5.15 -1.47 -18.20
N PRO A 333 5.75 -0.51 -17.46
CA PRO A 333 5.45 -0.27 -16.05
C PRO A 333 4.17 0.53 -15.79
N ASP A 334 3.47 1.02 -16.82
CA ASP A 334 2.36 1.99 -16.67
C ASP A 334 1.28 1.58 -15.65
N ALA A 335 0.92 0.30 -15.60
CA ALA A 335 -0.08 -0.22 -14.67
C ALA A 335 0.42 -0.24 -13.21
N MET A 336 1.71 -0.51 -13.00
CA MET A 336 2.37 -0.41 -11.70
C MET A 336 2.41 1.05 -11.23
N LEU A 337 2.81 1.97 -12.11
CA LEU A 337 2.83 3.41 -11.83
C LEU A 337 1.43 3.92 -11.46
N ALA A 338 0.42 3.62 -12.27
CA ALA A 338 -0.96 4.04 -12.03
C ALA A 338 -1.59 3.48 -10.73
N SER A 339 -1.07 2.36 -10.21
CA SER A 339 -1.59 1.73 -8.98
C SER A 339 -0.85 2.14 -7.71
N PHE A 340 0.46 2.36 -7.82
CA PHE A 340 1.38 2.44 -6.68
C PHE A 340 2.18 3.74 -6.58
N GLU A 341 2.18 4.61 -7.60
CA GLU A 341 2.86 5.90 -7.52
C GLU A 341 2.17 6.84 -6.50
N THR A 342 2.97 7.52 -5.69
CA THR A 342 2.54 8.62 -4.82
C THR A 342 3.33 9.90 -5.16
N GLU A 343 3.08 11.01 -4.46
CA GLU A 343 3.85 12.25 -4.64
C GLU A 343 5.36 12.04 -4.46
N SER A 344 5.77 11.28 -3.44
CA SER A 344 7.18 11.19 -2.98
C SER A 344 7.85 9.83 -3.14
N HIS A 345 7.08 8.76 -3.32
CA HIS A 345 7.56 7.36 -3.32
C HIS A 345 6.55 6.42 -3.97
N PHE A 346 6.81 5.11 -3.94
CA PHE A 346 5.87 4.06 -4.34
C PHE A 346 5.38 3.28 -3.12
N LYS A 347 4.07 3.13 -2.97
CA LYS A 347 3.46 2.35 -1.88
C LYS A 347 3.44 0.86 -2.25
N THR A 348 3.80 -0.05 -1.34
CA THR A 348 3.69 -1.50 -1.62
C THR A 348 2.24 -1.90 -1.79
N TYR A 349 1.37 -1.56 -0.83
CA TYR A 349 -0.08 -1.82 -0.90
C TYR A 349 -0.91 -0.52 -0.95
N PRO A 350 -2.11 -0.52 -1.56
CA PRO A 350 -2.91 0.70 -1.75
C PRO A 350 -3.31 1.47 -0.48
N LEU A 351 -3.32 0.81 0.68
CA LEU A 351 -3.78 1.31 1.99
C LEU A 351 -2.72 1.17 3.11
N GLU A 352 -1.43 1.07 2.77
CA GLU A 352 -0.38 0.94 3.79
C GLU A 352 -0.13 2.23 4.60
N ARG A 353 0.42 2.08 5.81
CA ARG A 353 0.81 3.20 6.69
C ARG A 353 2.24 3.66 6.42
N ASP A 354 3.17 2.72 6.37
CA ASP A 354 4.60 2.97 6.27
C ASP A 354 5.14 2.31 4.98
N PRO A 355 5.98 3.03 4.20
CA PRO A 355 6.49 2.52 2.93
C PRO A 355 7.55 1.42 3.14
N SER A 356 7.60 0.45 2.24
CA SER A 356 8.76 -0.46 2.16
C SER A 356 9.93 0.24 1.48
N PHE A 357 11.14 0.05 2.04
CA PHE A 357 12.37 0.42 1.37
C PHE A 357 12.68 -0.53 0.21
N SER A 358 12.56 -1.85 0.45
CA SER A 358 12.91 -2.87 -0.54
C SER A 358 11.99 -2.85 -1.78
N ALA A 359 10.68 -2.62 -1.60
CA ALA A 359 9.75 -2.42 -2.72
C ALA A 359 10.09 -1.17 -3.56
N ASN A 360 10.49 -0.06 -2.92
CA ASN A 360 10.93 1.13 -3.65
C ASN A 360 12.24 0.87 -4.42
N CYS A 361 13.17 0.08 -3.87
CA CYS A 361 14.35 -0.39 -4.61
C CYS A 361 13.95 -1.27 -5.81
N ASN A 362 13.00 -2.19 -5.65
CA ASN A 362 12.59 -3.08 -6.72
C ASN A 362 11.81 -2.36 -7.83
N VAL A 363 10.94 -1.40 -7.49
CA VAL A 363 10.31 -0.47 -8.44
C VAL A 363 11.37 0.34 -9.20
N LEU A 364 12.35 0.91 -8.51
CA LEU A 364 13.47 1.61 -9.15
C LEU A 364 14.24 0.68 -10.10
N LEU A 365 14.57 -0.55 -9.66
CA LEU A 365 15.24 -1.53 -10.51
C LEU A 365 14.40 -1.90 -11.75
N ALA A 366 13.09 -2.06 -11.64
CA ALA A 366 12.21 -2.32 -12.79
C ALA A 366 12.25 -1.15 -13.80
N LEU A 367 12.11 0.09 -13.33
CA LEU A 367 12.17 1.29 -14.17
C LEU A 367 13.55 1.53 -14.81
N LEU A 368 14.63 1.03 -14.20
CA LEU A 368 15.98 1.07 -14.76
C LEU A 368 16.28 -0.05 -15.78
N HIS A 369 15.37 -1.02 -15.96
CA HIS A 369 15.56 -2.16 -16.87
C HIS A 369 14.53 -2.25 -18.02
N VAL A 370 13.56 -1.35 -18.12
CA VAL A 370 12.77 -1.16 -19.34
C VAL A 370 13.67 -0.76 -20.53
N GLU A 371 13.22 -1.02 -21.76
CA GLU A 371 13.99 -0.77 -23.00
C GLU A 371 14.49 0.69 -23.11
N ASP A 372 13.58 1.64 -22.89
CA ASP A 372 13.88 3.06 -22.80
C ASP A 372 13.40 3.63 -21.45
N PRO A 373 14.32 3.91 -20.51
CA PRO A 373 13.98 4.50 -19.22
C PRO A 373 13.71 6.03 -19.30
N SER A 374 14.03 6.67 -20.44
CA SER A 374 13.95 8.13 -20.59
C SER A 374 12.57 8.73 -20.25
N PRO A 375 11.43 8.14 -20.66
CA PRO A 375 10.09 8.65 -20.31
C PRO A 375 9.81 8.64 -18.80
N PHE A 376 10.45 7.74 -18.06
CA PHE A 376 10.24 7.51 -16.63
C PHE A 376 11.28 8.22 -15.74
N THR A 377 12.06 9.15 -16.30
CA THR A 377 13.15 9.83 -15.57
C THR A 377 12.67 10.51 -14.26
N LEU A 378 11.44 11.02 -14.22
CA LEU A 378 10.86 11.63 -13.00
C LEU A 378 10.54 10.59 -11.92
N GLN A 379 10.00 9.43 -12.29
CA GLN A 379 9.76 8.31 -11.40
C GLN A 379 11.06 7.69 -10.87
N ILE A 380 12.07 7.59 -11.73
CA ILE A 380 13.41 7.10 -11.41
C ILE A 380 14.10 8.05 -10.42
N ASP A 381 14.07 9.37 -10.67
CA ASP A 381 14.60 10.39 -9.76
C ASP A 381 13.86 10.40 -8.42
N LYS A 382 12.52 10.32 -8.43
CA LYS A 382 11.66 10.19 -7.23
C LYS A 382 12.08 9.02 -6.35
N ALA A 383 12.13 7.80 -6.91
CA ALA A 383 12.49 6.61 -6.15
C ALA A 383 13.96 6.68 -5.65
N ALA A 384 14.90 7.10 -6.49
CA ALA A 384 16.31 7.23 -6.09
C ALA A 384 16.51 8.25 -4.96
N ARG A 385 15.80 9.39 -5.00
CA ARG A 385 15.83 10.40 -3.91
C ARG A 385 15.15 9.92 -2.64
N PHE A 386 14.01 9.23 -2.75
CA PHE A 386 13.33 8.63 -1.60
C PHE A 386 14.26 7.65 -0.86
N LEU A 387 14.90 6.74 -1.59
CA LEU A 387 15.82 5.74 -1.04
C LEU A 387 17.08 6.38 -0.45
N HIS A 388 17.71 7.33 -1.17
CA HIS A 388 18.86 8.07 -0.66
C HIS A 388 18.51 8.84 0.64
N LYS A 389 17.35 9.49 0.69
CA LYS A 389 16.87 10.20 1.88
C LYS A 389 16.74 9.26 3.08
N HIS A 390 16.08 8.11 2.91
CA HIS A 390 15.93 7.13 3.99
C HIS A 390 17.28 6.61 4.49
N PHE A 391 18.25 6.41 3.60
CA PHE A 391 19.63 6.11 3.99
C PHE A 391 20.28 7.22 4.82
N ARG A 392 20.18 8.48 4.40
CA ARG A 392 20.80 9.62 5.09
C ARG A 392 20.13 9.99 6.42
N GLU A 393 18.83 9.70 6.57
CA GLU A 393 18.09 9.90 7.82
C GLU A 393 18.24 8.71 8.80
N SER A 394 18.70 7.53 8.33
CA SER A 394 18.91 6.35 9.17
C SER A 394 20.25 6.40 9.92
N PRO A 395 20.26 6.29 11.27
CA PRO A 395 21.52 6.23 12.04
C PRO A 395 22.44 5.11 11.56
N SER A 396 23.71 5.44 11.31
CA SER A 396 24.72 4.49 10.80
C SER A 396 24.33 3.77 9.50
N LEU A 397 23.49 4.38 8.66
CA LEU A 397 22.89 3.78 7.46
C LEU A 397 22.04 2.52 7.73
N ASN A 398 21.60 2.30 8.98
CA ASN A 398 20.79 1.13 9.37
C ASN A 398 19.32 1.26 8.93
N VAL A 399 19.10 1.29 7.62
CA VAL A 399 17.77 1.24 7.01
C VAL A 399 17.10 -0.08 7.35
N GLN A 400 15.99 0.00 8.08
CA GLN A 400 15.09 -1.13 8.34
C GLN A 400 14.09 -1.28 7.18
N ASP A 401 13.67 -2.50 6.89
CA ASP A 401 12.57 -2.79 5.97
C ASP A 401 11.61 -3.80 6.61
N LYS A 402 10.34 -3.78 6.17
CA LYS A 402 9.27 -4.61 6.75
C LYS A 402 9.21 -6.05 6.22
N TRP A 403 9.95 -6.40 5.17
CA TRP A 403 9.92 -7.72 4.52
C TRP A 403 11.17 -8.58 4.75
N ASN A 404 12.29 -7.99 5.18
CA ASN A 404 13.53 -8.72 5.48
C ASN A 404 14.28 -8.04 6.64
N LEU A 405 14.72 -8.83 7.62
CA LEU A 405 15.38 -8.33 8.83
C LEU A 405 16.84 -7.92 8.63
N SER A 406 17.52 -8.36 7.57
CA SER A 406 18.90 -7.96 7.33
C SER A 406 18.96 -6.63 6.59
N PRO A 407 19.60 -5.58 7.15
CA PRO A 407 19.81 -4.33 6.41
C PRO A 407 20.67 -4.56 5.15
N LEU A 408 21.50 -5.61 5.13
CA LEU A 408 22.31 -5.97 3.97
C LEU A 408 21.47 -6.30 2.73
N TYR A 409 20.22 -6.77 2.88
CA TYR A 409 19.28 -6.95 1.77
C TYR A 409 18.97 -5.60 1.09
N SER A 410 18.52 -4.62 1.87
CA SER A 410 18.26 -3.24 1.42
C SER A 410 19.50 -2.58 0.84
N TRP A 411 20.67 -2.82 1.44
CA TRP A 411 21.94 -2.28 0.96
C TRP A 411 22.35 -2.90 -0.40
N MET A 412 22.24 -4.23 -0.55
CA MET A 412 22.48 -4.93 -1.82
C MET A 412 21.56 -4.40 -2.93
N LEU A 413 20.26 -4.25 -2.66
CA LEU A 413 19.29 -3.74 -3.64
C LEU A 413 19.61 -2.29 -4.06
N MET A 414 19.99 -1.43 -3.11
CA MET A 414 20.40 -0.06 -3.41
C MET A 414 21.68 -0.01 -4.25
N SER A 415 22.68 -0.83 -3.94
CA SER A 415 23.92 -0.90 -4.74
C SER A 415 23.68 -1.41 -6.16
N GLN A 416 22.76 -2.38 -6.36
CA GLN A 416 22.29 -2.79 -7.69
C GLN A 416 21.65 -1.61 -8.45
N ALA A 417 20.83 -0.81 -7.78
CA ALA A 417 20.18 0.35 -8.38
C ALA A 417 21.19 1.45 -8.75
N ILE A 418 22.12 1.79 -7.85
CA ILE A 418 23.17 2.80 -8.10
C ILE A 418 24.08 2.37 -9.26
N ALA A 419 24.51 1.10 -9.30
CA ALA A 419 25.33 0.58 -10.41
C ALA A 419 24.59 0.68 -11.75
N ARG A 420 23.29 0.37 -11.78
CA ARG A 420 22.49 0.51 -13.00
C ARG A 420 22.27 1.97 -13.41
N VAL A 421 22.04 2.89 -12.45
CA VAL A 421 22.00 4.34 -12.72
C VAL A 421 23.34 4.81 -13.30
N HIS A 422 24.48 4.34 -12.78
CA HIS A 422 25.81 4.65 -13.30
C HIS A 422 25.93 4.29 -14.78
N THR A 423 25.66 3.02 -15.14
CA THR A 423 25.71 2.55 -16.53
C THR A 423 24.79 3.35 -17.46
N LEU A 424 23.58 3.70 -17.02
CA LEU A 424 22.63 4.48 -17.82
C LEU A 424 23.03 5.96 -17.95
N CYS A 425 23.71 6.53 -16.95
CA CYS A 425 24.33 7.85 -17.04
C CYS A 425 25.53 7.86 -17.99
N GLU A 426 26.40 6.85 -17.95
CA GLU A 426 27.50 6.68 -18.92
C GLU A 426 26.97 6.56 -20.36
N GLN A 427 25.84 5.86 -20.55
CA GLN A 427 25.14 5.75 -21.84
C GLN A 427 24.30 6.98 -22.23
N ASP A 428 24.32 8.05 -21.44
CA ASP A 428 23.53 9.29 -21.61
C ASP A 428 22.00 9.10 -21.67
N LYS A 429 21.49 7.97 -21.15
CA LYS A 429 20.05 7.65 -21.07
C LYS A 429 19.33 8.35 -19.91
N LEU A 430 20.05 8.75 -18.86
CA LEU A 430 19.49 9.44 -17.69
C LEU A 430 20.23 10.75 -17.36
N PRO A 431 20.27 11.74 -18.28
CA PRO A 431 21.10 12.94 -18.11
C PRO A 431 20.73 13.79 -16.89
N LEU A 432 19.46 13.77 -16.45
CA LEU A 432 19.01 14.53 -15.27
C LEU A 432 19.52 13.95 -13.94
N LEU A 433 19.84 12.65 -13.87
CA LEU A 433 20.40 12.03 -12.67
C LEU A 433 21.92 12.20 -12.57
N LYS A 434 22.60 12.77 -13.58
CA LYS A 434 24.07 12.82 -13.63
C LYS A 434 24.71 13.58 -12.46
N SER A 435 24.16 14.72 -12.04
CA SER A 435 24.66 15.42 -10.85
C SER A 435 24.43 14.60 -9.59
N PHE A 436 23.19 14.20 -9.34
CA PHE A 436 22.79 13.41 -8.17
C PHE A 436 23.56 12.08 -8.01
N LEU A 437 23.91 11.42 -9.13
CA LEU A 437 24.78 10.25 -9.14
C LEU A 437 26.16 10.55 -8.54
N HIS A 438 26.84 11.60 -9.02
CA HIS A 438 28.21 11.91 -8.62
C HIS A 438 28.29 12.65 -7.27
N GLU A 439 27.30 13.49 -6.96
CA GLU A 439 27.27 14.34 -5.77
C GLU A 439 26.79 13.57 -4.52
N GLU A 440 25.92 12.58 -4.66
CA GLU A 440 25.24 11.92 -3.53
C GLU A 440 25.34 10.38 -3.59
N LEU A 441 24.93 9.75 -4.70
CA LEU A 441 24.76 8.28 -4.77
C LEU A 441 26.08 7.51 -4.73
N LEU A 442 27.11 7.94 -5.47
CA LEU A 442 28.43 7.29 -5.44
C LEU A 442 29.11 7.45 -4.07
N GLY A 443 28.90 8.58 -3.39
CA GLY A 443 29.36 8.78 -2.02
C GLY A 443 28.65 7.85 -1.02
N LEU A 444 27.34 7.67 -1.16
CA LEU A 444 26.57 6.69 -0.37
C LEU A 444 27.09 5.26 -0.61
N LEU A 445 27.27 4.84 -1.87
CA LEU A 445 27.78 3.52 -2.23
C LEU A 445 29.18 3.25 -1.64
N ALA A 446 30.06 4.25 -1.67
CA ALA A 446 31.39 4.17 -1.08
C ALA A 446 31.36 4.07 0.46
N GLU A 447 30.45 4.79 1.12
CA GLU A 447 30.25 4.71 2.57
C GLU A 447 29.69 3.34 3.00
N MET A 448 28.70 2.82 2.28
CA MET A 448 28.15 1.47 2.47
C MET A 448 29.25 0.41 2.31
N ALA A 449 30.05 0.47 1.24
CA ALA A 449 31.17 -0.45 1.02
C ALA A 449 32.21 -0.39 2.17
N ARG A 450 32.58 0.82 2.62
CA ARG A 450 33.47 1.01 3.78
C ARG A 450 32.87 0.52 5.09
N LEU A 451 31.54 0.50 5.25
CA LEU A 451 30.88 -0.10 6.41
C LEU A 451 30.86 -1.63 6.33
N VAL A 452 30.46 -2.22 5.20
CA VAL A 452 30.43 -3.68 5.00
C VAL A 452 31.83 -4.29 5.19
N ILE A 453 32.89 -3.72 4.61
CA ILE A 453 34.27 -4.23 4.81
C ILE A 453 34.66 -4.25 6.30
N ARG A 454 34.25 -3.23 7.09
CA ARG A 454 34.51 -3.15 8.54
C ARG A 454 33.61 -4.04 9.40
N GLN A 455 32.50 -4.53 8.85
CA GLN A 455 31.53 -5.40 9.53
C GLN A 455 31.73 -6.90 9.23
N GLN A 456 32.77 -7.26 8.45
CA GLN A 456 33.03 -8.67 8.14
C GLN A 456 33.54 -9.42 9.39
N ASN A 457 32.89 -10.53 9.72
CA ASN A 457 33.26 -11.38 10.85
C ASN A 457 34.64 -12.05 10.66
N GLU A 458 35.25 -12.56 11.73
CA GLU A 458 36.53 -13.31 11.65
C GLU A 458 36.43 -14.55 10.75
N THR A 459 35.26 -15.18 10.72
CA THR A 459 34.87 -16.31 9.84
C THR A 459 34.77 -15.95 8.36
N GLY A 460 34.82 -14.66 8.00
CA GLY A 460 34.59 -14.17 6.64
C GLY A 460 33.11 -13.93 6.29
N SER A 461 32.18 -14.34 7.17
CA SER A 461 30.75 -14.10 7.00
C SER A 461 30.36 -12.64 7.27
N TRP A 462 29.09 -12.34 6.98
CA TRP A 462 28.39 -11.18 7.53
C TRP A 462 27.16 -11.60 8.35
N GLY A 463 26.54 -10.61 8.99
CA GLY A 463 25.39 -10.82 9.86
C GLY A 463 25.77 -11.23 11.28
N SER A 464 24.82 -11.12 12.21
CA SER A 464 25.01 -11.51 13.61
C SER A 464 25.04 -13.03 13.83
N ARG A 465 24.66 -13.81 12.81
CA ARG A 465 24.42 -15.26 12.89
C ARG A 465 25.28 -16.10 11.94
N ASN A 466 26.26 -15.49 11.26
CA ASN A 466 26.99 -16.13 10.17
C ASN A 466 26.04 -16.70 9.09
N SER A 467 25.11 -15.90 8.59
CA SER A 467 24.16 -16.34 7.55
C SER A 467 24.85 -16.43 6.19
N LYS A 468 24.51 -17.47 5.40
CA LYS A 468 24.93 -17.57 3.99
C LYS A 468 24.21 -16.54 3.13
N GLU A 469 22.92 -16.29 3.36
CA GLU A 469 22.17 -15.29 2.61
C GLU A 469 22.63 -13.86 2.92
N GLU A 470 22.87 -13.49 4.18
CA GLU A 470 23.48 -12.20 4.56
C GLU A 470 24.90 -12.02 3.97
N THR A 471 25.71 -13.08 3.98
CA THR A 471 27.05 -13.08 3.37
C THR A 471 26.97 -12.89 1.86
N ALA A 472 25.99 -13.51 1.19
CA ALA A 472 25.76 -13.36 -0.24
C ALA A 472 25.31 -11.93 -0.59
N TYR A 473 24.42 -11.32 0.19
CA TYR A 473 24.04 -9.90 0.03
C TYR A 473 25.27 -8.98 0.12
N ALA A 474 26.13 -9.19 1.12
CA ALA A 474 27.34 -8.39 1.33
C ALA A 474 28.36 -8.55 0.19
N VAL A 475 28.63 -9.78 -0.26
CA VAL A 475 29.51 -10.05 -1.42
C VAL A 475 28.95 -9.40 -2.69
N LEU A 476 27.64 -9.55 -2.97
CA LEU A 476 26.99 -8.89 -4.10
C LEU A 476 27.15 -7.37 -4.01
N MET A 477 26.82 -6.76 -2.87
CA MET A 477 26.93 -5.31 -2.66
C MET A 477 28.35 -4.79 -2.94
N LEU A 478 29.39 -5.50 -2.46
CA LEU A 478 30.79 -5.18 -2.72
C LEU A 478 31.18 -5.33 -4.20
N THR A 479 30.63 -6.31 -4.92
CA THR A 479 30.89 -6.46 -6.37
C THR A 479 30.31 -5.30 -7.19
N TYR A 480 29.10 -4.82 -6.87
CA TYR A 480 28.52 -3.62 -7.52
C TYR A 480 29.27 -2.33 -7.16
N ALA A 481 29.76 -2.20 -5.92
CA ALA A 481 30.63 -1.08 -5.55
C ALA A 481 31.94 -1.08 -6.36
N GLN A 482 32.56 -2.24 -6.56
CA GLN A 482 33.77 -2.41 -7.37
C GLN A 482 33.54 -2.02 -8.85
N GLN A 483 32.39 -2.38 -9.42
CA GLN A 483 32.01 -2.00 -10.79
C GLN A 483 31.91 -0.47 -10.97
N CYS A 484 31.45 0.25 -9.95
CA CYS A 484 31.30 1.72 -9.95
C CYS A 484 32.60 2.50 -9.71
N LYS A 485 33.72 1.83 -9.39
CA LYS A 485 35.07 2.42 -9.26
C LYS A 485 35.15 3.66 -8.37
N THR A 486 34.47 3.64 -7.22
CA THR A 486 34.47 4.75 -6.25
C THR A 486 35.86 4.99 -5.63
N ASP A 487 36.45 6.17 -5.84
CA ASP A 487 37.83 6.51 -5.40
C ASP A 487 38.08 6.33 -3.89
N GLU A 488 37.04 6.40 -3.05
CA GLU A 488 37.17 6.25 -1.59
C GLU A 488 37.33 4.80 -1.09
N VAL A 489 37.22 3.80 -1.98
CA VAL A 489 37.18 2.37 -1.62
C VAL A 489 38.35 1.63 -2.28
N SER A 490 39.24 1.06 -1.46
CA SER A 490 40.37 0.27 -1.94
C SER A 490 39.91 -1.00 -2.69
N PRO A 491 40.27 -1.18 -3.98
CA PRO A 491 40.00 -2.41 -4.72
C PRO A 491 40.69 -3.65 -4.12
N GLY A 492 41.78 -3.45 -3.35
CA GLY A 492 42.44 -4.54 -2.62
C GLY A 492 41.57 -5.05 -1.48
N ASP A 493 41.03 -4.13 -0.68
CA ASP A 493 40.22 -4.42 0.49
C ASP A 493 38.90 -5.09 0.09
N VAL A 494 38.28 -4.61 -1.00
CA VAL A 494 37.10 -5.24 -1.62
C VAL A 494 37.41 -6.68 -2.06
N ARG A 495 38.52 -6.93 -2.78
CA ARG A 495 38.92 -8.29 -3.18
C ARG A 495 39.15 -9.21 -1.98
N ILE A 496 39.79 -8.72 -0.92
CA ILE A 496 40.05 -9.49 0.31
C ILE A 496 38.72 -9.84 1.01
N ALA A 497 37.83 -8.86 1.16
CA ALA A 497 36.53 -9.08 1.78
C ALA A 497 35.65 -10.05 0.98
N VAL A 498 35.54 -9.84 -0.35
CA VAL A 498 34.81 -10.74 -1.28
C VAL A 498 35.37 -12.17 -1.23
N ARG A 499 36.70 -12.34 -1.22
CA ARG A 499 37.36 -13.65 -1.10
C ARG A 499 36.97 -14.38 0.18
N ARG A 500 37.11 -13.72 1.34
CA ARG A 500 36.73 -14.29 2.65
C ARG A 500 35.23 -14.61 2.74
N GLY A 501 34.38 -13.78 2.11
CA GLY A 501 32.95 -14.06 1.97
C GLY A 501 32.70 -15.33 1.16
N CYS A 502 33.36 -15.47 0.00
CA CYS A 502 33.25 -16.66 -0.84
C CYS A 502 33.78 -17.92 -0.13
N GLU A 503 34.87 -17.82 0.64
CA GLU A 503 35.38 -18.90 1.48
C GLU A 503 34.34 -19.36 2.51
N PHE A 504 33.66 -18.42 3.19
CA PHE A 504 32.54 -18.73 4.09
C PHE A 504 31.35 -19.38 3.35
N LEU A 505 30.96 -18.87 2.18
CA LEU A 505 29.84 -19.42 1.40
C LEU A 505 30.06 -20.89 0.96
N HIS A 506 31.31 -21.30 0.71
CA HIS A 506 31.66 -22.70 0.43
C HIS A 506 31.79 -23.58 1.68
N SER A 507 31.73 -23.01 2.89
CA SER A 507 31.90 -23.72 4.15
C SER A 507 30.58 -24.22 4.75
N ASP A 508 30.64 -25.17 5.68
CA ASP A 508 29.48 -25.65 6.45
C ASP A 508 29.31 -24.92 7.80
N LEU A 509 29.90 -23.73 7.96
CA LEU A 509 30.00 -22.98 9.23
C LEU A 509 28.75 -22.13 9.57
N THR A 510 27.60 -22.42 8.99
CA THR A 510 26.30 -21.78 9.28
C THR A 510 25.70 -22.22 10.62
N THR A 511 25.05 -21.32 11.36
CA THR A 511 24.49 -21.65 12.69
C THR A 511 22.95 -21.71 12.69
N GLY A 512 22.39 -22.92 12.60
CA GLY A 512 20.97 -23.20 12.88
C GLY A 512 20.01 -22.29 12.12
N ALA A 513 19.15 -21.56 12.85
CA ALA A 513 18.19 -20.59 12.31
C ALA A 513 18.85 -19.24 11.90
N SER A 514 20.01 -19.30 11.23
CA SER A 514 20.71 -18.12 10.69
C SER A 514 19.99 -17.54 9.47
N GLU A 515 19.33 -18.38 8.65
CA GLU A 515 18.73 -17.97 7.37
C GLU A 515 17.24 -17.54 7.47
N HIS A 516 16.66 -17.46 8.67
CA HIS A 516 15.29 -16.96 8.88
C HIS A 516 15.24 -15.42 8.82
N LEU A 517 15.50 -14.87 7.63
CA LEU A 517 15.64 -13.42 7.40
C LEU A 517 14.34 -12.76 6.91
N TRP A 518 13.45 -13.52 6.27
CA TRP A 518 12.26 -13.00 5.62
C TRP A 518 11.08 -12.87 6.58
N VAL A 519 10.25 -11.85 6.41
CA VAL A 519 9.15 -11.50 7.33
C VAL A 519 7.80 -11.82 6.70
N GLU A 520 6.99 -12.57 7.44
CA GLU A 520 5.55 -12.73 7.23
C GLU A 520 4.87 -12.48 8.61
N LYS A 521 3.87 -13.25 9.06
CA LYS A 521 3.36 -13.23 10.45
C LYS A 521 4.46 -13.55 11.46
N VAL A 522 5.31 -14.50 11.10
CA VAL A 522 6.56 -14.90 11.77
C VAL A 522 7.65 -15.03 10.70
N THR A 523 8.93 -14.98 11.09
CA THR A 523 10.01 -15.05 10.10
C THR A 523 10.23 -16.46 9.52
N TYR A 524 10.69 -16.50 8.28
CA TYR A 524 10.91 -17.74 7.52
C TYR A 524 12.23 -17.72 6.73
N GLU A 525 12.67 -18.90 6.29
CA GLU A 525 13.74 -19.10 5.31
C GLU A 525 13.13 -19.57 3.98
N SER A 526 13.67 -19.14 2.82
CA SER A 526 13.49 -19.86 1.55
C SER A 526 14.84 -20.33 1.04
N LYS A 527 14.97 -21.65 0.90
CA LYS A 527 16.20 -22.31 0.40
C LYS A 527 16.43 -22.02 -1.07
N ILE A 528 15.38 -21.75 -1.84
CA ILE A 528 15.45 -21.38 -3.25
C ILE A 528 16.05 -19.99 -3.41
N LEU A 529 15.66 -19.04 -2.54
CA LEU A 529 16.22 -17.69 -2.56
C LEU A 529 17.66 -17.67 -2.06
N SER A 530 17.95 -18.34 -0.94
CA SER A 530 19.31 -18.48 -0.42
C SER A 530 20.26 -19.12 -1.44
N GLU A 531 19.86 -20.23 -2.11
CA GLU A 531 20.66 -20.85 -3.19
C GLU A 531 20.87 -19.88 -4.37
N ALA A 532 19.85 -19.10 -4.76
CA ALA A 532 19.98 -18.08 -5.81
C ALA A 532 20.96 -16.96 -5.45
N TYR A 533 20.88 -16.42 -4.23
CA TYR A 533 21.77 -15.36 -3.75
C TYR A 533 23.22 -15.84 -3.64
N VAL A 534 23.44 -17.05 -3.11
CA VAL A 534 24.79 -17.64 -3.02
C VAL A 534 25.39 -17.87 -4.41
N LEU A 535 24.62 -18.39 -5.38
CA LEU A 535 25.09 -18.57 -6.75
C LEU A 535 25.44 -17.23 -7.43
N ALA A 536 24.58 -16.21 -7.28
CA ALA A 536 24.82 -14.87 -7.78
C ALA A 536 26.09 -14.22 -7.17
N ALA A 537 26.26 -14.33 -5.84
CA ALA A 537 27.43 -13.81 -5.13
C ALA A 537 28.72 -14.47 -5.60
N LEU A 538 28.72 -15.81 -5.71
CA LEU A 538 29.88 -16.58 -6.18
C LEU A 538 30.22 -16.31 -7.65
N HIS A 539 29.23 -16.02 -8.49
CA HIS A 539 29.46 -15.68 -9.90
C HIS A 539 30.07 -14.28 -10.07
N ASN A 540 29.48 -13.25 -9.45
CA ASN A 540 30.02 -11.89 -9.49
C ASN A 540 31.45 -11.81 -8.92
N ALA A 541 31.76 -12.63 -7.91
CA ALA A 541 33.10 -12.72 -7.33
C ALA A 541 34.18 -13.21 -8.31
N LEU A 542 33.83 -14.00 -9.34
CA LEU A 542 34.80 -14.42 -10.37
C LEU A 542 35.40 -13.22 -11.09
N ASN A 543 34.57 -12.25 -11.48
CA ASN A 543 35.00 -11.03 -12.16
C ASN A 543 35.92 -10.18 -11.26
N VAL A 544 35.58 -10.06 -9.96
CA VAL A 544 36.37 -9.30 -8.98
C VAL A 544 37.71 -9.96 -8.65
N CYS A 545 37.82 -11.29 -8.74
CA CYS A 545 39.07 -12.02 -8.52
C CYS A 545 39.95 -12.17 -9.79
N ALA A 546 39.39 -12.05 -11.00
CA ALA A 546 40.15 -12.22 -12.25
C ALA A 546 41.24 -11.15 -12.47
N ASP A 547 41.06 -9.94 -11.93
CA ASP A 547 41.98 -8.80 -12.03
C ASP A 547 43.41 -9.06 -11.50
N GLU A 548 43.65 -10.14 -10.75
CA GLU A 548 44.99 -10.53 -10.31
C GLU A 548 45.95 -10.86 -11.48
N GLN A 549 45.43 -11.26 -12.65
CA GLN A 549 46.27 -11.72 -13.78
C GLN A 549 46.74 -10.60 -14.74
N SER A 550 46.24 -9.37 -14.59
CA SER A 550 46.54 -8.24 -15.49
C SER A 550 47.57 -7.23 -14.95
N ALA A 551 48.01 -7.36 -13.69
CA ALA A 551 48.98 -6.44 -13.10
C ALA A 551 50.44 -6.78 -13.51
N PRO A 552 51.24 -5.83 -14.04
CA PRO A 552 52.62 -6.10 -14.43
C PRO A 552 53.52 -6.28 -13.20
N GLN A 553 54.33 -7.34 -13.19
CA GLN A 553 55.33 -7.58 -12.15
C GLN A 553 56.43 -6.51 -12.16
N SER A 554 56.33 -5.52 -11.27
CA SER A 554 57.38 -4.52 -11.07
C SER A 554 58.61 -5.14 -10.42
N THR A 555 59.74 -5.11 -11.13
CA THR A 555 61.02 -5.69 -10.71
C THR A 555 61.49 -5.20 -9.33
N VAL A 556 61.84 -6.14 -8.44
CA VAL A 556 62.56 -5.84 -7.20
C VAL A 556 63.96 -5.31 -7.53
N VAL A 557 64.29 -4.14 -7.01
CA VAL A 557 65.64 -3.55 -7.07
C VAL A 557 66.18 -3.45 -5.64
N ASN A 558 67.35 -4.06 -5.39
CA ASN A 558 68.04 -3.96 -4.10
C ASN A 558 68.64 -2.56 -3.92
N GLY A 559 68.50 -1.96 -2.72
CA GLY A 559 68.94 -0.57 -2.47
C GLY A 559 68.92 -0.12 -1.00
N GLU A 560 69.82 -0.71 -0.21
CA GLU A 560 70.46 -0.20 1.03
C GLU A 560 69.78 0.91 1.87
N ILE A 561 69.20 0.50 3.01
CA ILE A 561 69.48 0.95 4.39
C ILE A 561 69.90 2.43 4.61
N HIS A 562 69.00 3.19 5.24
CA HIS A 562 69.28 4.05 6.41
C HIS A 562 67.96 4.23 7.21
N GLY A 563 67.90 4.17 8.55
CA GLY A 563 68.93 3.78 9.52
C GLY A 563 69.08 4.76 10.68
N GLU A 564 68.11 4.81 11.61
CA GLU A 564 68.29 5.43 12.93
C GLU A 564 67.42 4.72 13.99
N VAL A 565 67.74 4.90 15.28
CA VAL A 565 67.36 3.99 16.38
C VAL A 565 67.03 4.79 17.63
N ASP A 566 66.01 4.35 18.39
CA ASP A 566 66.02 4.47 19.85
C ASP A 566 65.20 3.33 20.49
N ALA A 567 65.63 2.80 21.65
CA ALA A 567 65.08 1.56 22.21
C ALA A 567 65.22 1.43 23.74
N VAL A 568 64.19 0.84 24.37
CA VAL A 568 64.15 0.29 25.75
C VAL A 568 63.18 -0.92 25.68
N ALA A 569 63.58 -2.18 25.91
CA ALA A 569 63.75 -2.88 27.21
C ALA A 569 62.42 -3.01 28.01
N ASP A 570 62.04 -4.08 28.73
CA ASP A 570 62.58 -5.42 29.09
C ASP A 570 61.37 -6.27 29.60
N THR A 571 61.30 -7.61 29.74
CA THR A 571 62.16 -8.81 29.49
C THR A 571 61.30 -10.10 29.64
N ASN A 572 61.75 -11.24 29.09
CA ASN A 572 61.53 -12.63 29.59
C ASN A 572 60.10 -13.25 29.55
N ASP A 573 59.86 -14.58 29.54
CA ASP A 573 60.60 -15.82 29.18
C ASP A 573 59.61 -17.03 29.28
N VAL A 574 60.03 -18.28 29.00
CA VAL A 574 59.42 -19.59 29.39
C VAL A 574 58.10 -20.00 28.66
N HIS A 575 58.09 -21.00 27.75
CA HIS A 575 57.87 -22.48 27.96
C HIS A 575 56.36 -22.87 28.16
N VAL A 576 55.79 -24.05 27.80
CA VAL A 576 56.30 -25.41 27.49
C VAL A 576 55.48 -26.11 26.37
N ASP A 577 56.20 -26.63 25.37
CA ASP A 577 56.14 -27.93 24.65
C ASP A 577 54.92 -28.91 24.66
N ASP A 578 54.71 -29.47 23.46
CA ASP A 578 54.57 -30.89 23.07
C ASP A 578 53.26 -31.74 23.06
N CYS A 579 53.08 -32.37 21.88
CA CYS A 579 52.62 -33.74 21.56
C CYS A 579 51.72 -34.53 22.54
N ASN A 580 50.61 -35.12 22.06
CA ASN A 580 50.70 -36.30 21.18
C ASN A 580 49.43 -36.67 20.38
N GLN A 581 49.62 -37.54 19.38
CA GLN A 581 48.60 -38.34 18.66
C GLN A 581 48.25 -39.64 19.47
N PRO A 582 47.68 -40.75 18.92
CA PRO A 582 47.03 -41.00 17.62
C PRO A 582 45.73 -41.87 17.69
N THR A 583 45.31 -42.33 16.49
CA THR A 583 44.52 -43.55 16.16
C THR A 583 42.99 -43.50 16.11
N ALA A 584 42.29 -44.32 15.30
CA ALA A 584 42.50 -44.87 13.93
C ALA A 584 41.38 -45.92 13.63
N ILE A 585 41.25 -46.34 12.35
CA ILE A 585 40.81 -47.71 11.93
C ILE A 585 39.30 -48.07 12.13
N ILE A 586 38.57 -48.75 11.22
CA ILE A 586 38.76 -49.06 9.77
C ILE A 586 37.46 -49.68 9.16
N ASN A 587 37.28 -49.58 7.82
CA ASN A 587 36.47 -50.41 6.88
C ASN A 587 34.96 -50.70 7.05
N GLY A 588 34.29 -50.84 5.88
CA GLY A 588 32.99 -51.52 5.68
C GLY A 588 32.22 -50.99 4.45
N SER A 589 32.57 -51.36 3.20
CA SER A 589 32.01 -52.51 2.44
C SER A 589 30.48 -52.45 2.21
N GLU A 590 29.91 -52.69 1.02
CA GLU A 590 30.41 -52.74 -0.37
C GLU A 590 29.19 -52.79 -1.31
N THR A 591 29.43 -52.53 -2.61
CA THR A 591 28.53 -52.66 -3.78
C THR A 591 27.36 -53.67 -3.73
N SER A 592 26.24 -53.32 -4.39
CA SER A 592 25.65 -54.19 -5.43
C SER A 592 24.71 -53.43 -6.38
N GLU A 593 24.85 -53.71 -7.68
CA GLU A 593 23.87 -53.40 -8.72
C GLU A 593 22.89 -54.58 -8.86
N LEU A 594 21.66 -54.33 -9.34
CA LEU A 594 21.04 -54.99 -10.52
C LEU A 594 19.49 -54.98 -10.48
N ASP A 595 18.94 -54.28 -11.47
CA ASP A 595 17.97 -54.79 -12.45
C ASP A 595 16.91 -55.84 -12.04
N SER A 596 15.64 -55.44 -12.11
CA SER A 596 14.64 -56.24 -12.84
C SER A 596 13.47 -55.37 -13.31
N GLY A 597 13.16 -55.41 -14.60
CA GLY A 597 11.91 -54.87 -15.15
C GLY A 597 10.88 -55.96 -15.45
N TYR A 598 9.61 -55.59 -15.59
CA TYR A 598 8.64 -56.40 -16.34
C TYR A 598 7.64 -55.52 -17.10
N VAL A 599 7.21 -56.02 -18.26
CA VAL A 599 6.37 -55.32 -19.24
C VAL A 599 4.94 -55.87 -19.23
N THR A 600 3.93 -55.00 -19.34
CA THR A 600 2.72 -55.35 -20.11
C THR A 600 1.98 -54.09 -20.58
N SER A 601 1.44 -54.17 -21.81
CA SER A 601 0.74 -53.09 -22.51
C SER A 601 -0.70 -53.47 -22.83
N VAL A 602 -1.60 -52.48 -22.93
CA VAL A 602 -2.87 -52.56 -23.67
C VAL A 602 -3.13 -51.19 -24.31
N GLU A 603 -3.64 -51.16 -25.54
CA GLU A 603 -3.93 -49.93 -26.30
C GLU A 603 -5.43 -49.57 -26.33
N ALA A 604 -5.68 -48.28 -26.54
CA ALA A 604 -6.78 -47.64 -27.31
C ALA A 604 -8.21 -48.22 -27.34
N SER A 605 -9.19 -47.31 -27.21
CA SER A 605 -10.18 -47.08 -28.28
C SER A 605 -10.89 -45.73 -28.15
N GLU A 606 -11.31 -45.17 -29.28
CA GLU A 606 -12.06 -43.91 -29.38
C GLU A 606 -13.57 -44.14 -29.18
N THR A 607 -14.34 -43.08 -28.93
CA THR A 607 -15.63 -42.88 -29.60
C THR A 607 -16.09 -41.42 -29.55
N SER A 608 -16.91 -41.02 -30.52
CA SER A 608 -17.48 -39.66 -30.62
C SER A 608 -18.99 -39.73 -30.87
N ALA A 609 -19.73 -38.72 -30.41
CA ALA A 609 -21.14 -38.52 -30.73
C ALA A 609 -21.51 -37.03 -30.59
N SER A 610 -22.47 -36.59 -31.41
CA SER A 610 -23.03 -35.24 -31.40
C SER A 610 -24.56 -35.29 -31.22
N GLY A 611 -25.17 -34.17 -30.83
CA GLY A 611 -26.63 -34.09 -30.69
C GLY A 611 -27.15 -32.67 -30.51
N MET A 612 -27.90 -32.17 -31.50
CA MET A 612 -28.75 -30.99 -31.37
C MET A 612 -30.22 -31.44 -31.34
N GLY A 613 -31.10 -30.68 -30.67
CA GLY A 613 -32.55 -30.88 -30.73
C GLY A 613 -33.33 -29.69 -30.18
N ALA A 614 -34.20 -29.11 -31.02
CA ALA A 614 -35.35 -28.31 -30.60
C ALA A 614 -36.51 -29.28 -30.24
N ASP A 615 -37.74 -28.91 -29.87
CA ASP A 615 -38.58 -27.70 -30.01
C ASP A 615 -39.80 -27.93 -29.03
N PRO A 616 -40.98 -27.23 -29.07
CA PRO A 616 -41.39 -26.01 -29.75
C PRO A 616 -42.10 -24.97 -28.83
N ALA A 617 -42.59 -23.88 -29.44
CA ALA A 617 -43.35 -22.80 -28.79
C ALA A 617 -44.89 -23.03 -28.70
N GLN A 618 -45.61 -22.07 -28.12
CA GLN A 618 -47.03 -21.83 -28.37
C GLN A 618 -47.31 -20.35 -28.69
N ASP A 619 -48.28 -20.11 -29.56
CA ASP A 619 -48.66 -18.79 -30.09
C ASP A 619 -49.45 -17.91 -29.10
N HIS A 620 -49.51 -16.60 -29.36
CA HIS A 620 -50.76 -16.03 -29.88
C HIS A 620 -50.54 -14.69 -30.60
N ASN A 621 -51.38 -14.44 -31.61
CA ASN A 621 -51.21 -13.41 -32.64
C ASN A 621 -52.37 -12.40 -32.60
N SER A 622 -52.12 -11.12 -32.95
CA SER A 622 -53.05 -10.06 -33.44
C SER A 622 -52.82 -8.67 -32.78
N CYS A 623 -53.26 -7.54 -33.33
CA CYS A 623 -53.39 -7.04 -34.72
C CYS A 623 -53.93 -5.60 -34.63
N GLY A 624 -53.37 -4.61 -35.34
CA GLY A 624 -53.94 -3.26 -35.39
C GLY A 624 -53.03 -2.21 -36.01
N GLN A 625 -53.51 -1.49 -37.02
CA GLN A 625 -52.73 -0.49 -37.78
C GLN A 625 -53.21 0.94 -37.49
N SER A 626 -52.30 1.93 -37.55
CA SER A 626 -52.49 3.13 -38.39
C SER A 626 -51.24 4.00 -38.44
N ASP A 627 -50.84 4.42 -39.65
CA ASP A 627 -49.68 5.28 -39.88
C ASP A 627 -49.99 6.78 -39.72
N LYS A 628 -48.96 7.57 -39.39
CA LYS A 628 -48.58 8.75 -40.21
C LYS A 628 -47.18 9.32 -39.92
N SER A 629 -46.26 8.98 -40.81
CA SER A 629 -45.22 9.86 -41.40
C SER A 629 -44.42 10.82 -40.51
N SER A 630 -43.14 10.50 -40.34
CA SER A 630 -42.05 11.48 -40.53
C SER A 630 -40.92 10.84 -41.34
N SER A 631 -40.09 11.65 -42.00
CA SER A 631 -39.24 11.22 -43.12
C SER A 631 -37.87 10.65 -42.72
N THR A 632 -37.54 9.48 -43.28
CA THR A 632 -36.27 8.78 -43.12
C THR A 632 -35.07 9.57 -43.67
N ILE A 633 -34.01 9.72 -42.88
CA ILE A 633 -32.63 9.79 -43.38
C ILE A 633 -31.90 8.54 -42.88
N ALA A 634 -31.58 7.63 -43.80
CA ALA A 634 -30.91 6.38 -43.45
C ALA A 634 -29.38 6.56 -43.42
N ARG A 635 -28.75 6.09 -42.34
CA ARG A 635 -27.35 5.67 -42.36
C ARG A 635 -27.28 4.23 -41.86
N SER A 636 -26.70 3.36 -42.68
CA SER A 636 -26.58 1.92 -42.46
C SER A 636 -25.22 1.55 -41.87
N GLY A 637 -25.20 0.58 -40.95
CA GLY A 637 -23.97 -0.09 -40.49
C GLY A 637 -23.60 0.21 -39.04
N GLY A 638 -23.84 -0.75 -38.16
CA GLY A 638 -23.52 -0.67 -36.73
C GLY A 638 -24.37 -1.65 -35.93
N SER A 639 -23.82 -2.83 -35.62
CA SER A 639 -24.56 -3.90 -34.92
C SER A 639 -24.63 -3.66 -33.40
N SER A 640 -25.80 -3.93 -32.82
CA SER A 640 -26.00 -4.32 -31.42
C SER A 640 -25.25 -3.52 -30.33
N LEU A 641 -25.65 -2.25 -30.13
CA LEU A 641 -25.36 -1.53 -28.88
C LEU A 641 -26.63 -1.38 -28.02
N ARG A 642 -26.81 -2.34 -27.11
CA ARG A 642 -27.60 -2.27 -25.86
C ARG A 642 -29.03 -1.73 -26.00
N GLN A 643 -30.01 -2.63 -26.17
CA GLN A 643 -31.34 -2.37 -25.64
C GLN A 643 -31.24 -2.27 -24.10
N ARG A 644 -31.23 -1.05 -23.57
CA ARG A 644 -31.46 -0.81 -22.14
C ARG A 644 -32.95 -0.94 -21.85
N GLY A 645 -33.31 -1.42 -20.66
CA GLY A 645 -34.70 -1.36 -20.18
C GLY A 645 -35.19 0.09 -20.09
N PRO A 646 -36.52 0.32 -20.07
CA PRO A 646 -37.08 1.66 -19.93
C PRO A 646 -36.66 2.26 -18.59
N TRP A 647 -36.09 3.45 -18.61
CA TRP A 647 -35.91 4.26 -17.41
C TRP A 647 -37.28 4.73 -16.91
N THR A 648 -37.49 4.72 -15.60
CA THR A 648 -38.80 5.05 -14.99
C THR A 648 -38.66 6.17 -13.98
N GLU A 649 -39.78 6.83 -13.66
CA GLU A 649 -39.88 7.87 -12.64
C GLU A 649 -39.33 7.41 -11.27
N GLU A 650 -39.57 6.15 -10.92
CA GLU A 650 -39.04 5.51 -9.70
C GLU A 650 -37.51 5.42 -9.70
N HIS A 651 -36.88 5.11 -10.85
CA HIS A 651 -35.42 5.14 -10.96
C HIS A 651 -34.86 6.58 -10.86
N GLU A 652 -35.55 7.57 -11.43
CA GLU A 652 -35.15 8.99 -11.31
C GLU A 652 -35.22 9.44 -9.83
N GLN A 653 -36.32 9.13 -9.13
CA GLN A 653 -36.50 9.43 -7.71
C GLN A 653 -35.46 8.75 -6.80
N ILE A 654 -35.05 7.51 -7.12
CA ILE A 654 -33.97 6.82 -6.39
C ILE A 654 -32.61 7.53 -6.60
N LEU A 655 -32.33 8.10 -7.77
CA LEU A 655 -31.12 8.89 -7.99
C LEU A 655 -31.18 10.29 -7.37
N LEU A 656 -32.36 10.91 -7.33
CA LEU A 656 -32.55 12.28 -6.82
C LEU A 656 -32.78 12.37 -5.32
N GLY A 657 -33.15 11.27 -4.63
CA GLY A 657 -33.42 11.25 -3.18
C GLY A 657 -32.46 12.08 -2.28
N PRO A 658 -31.13 11.99 -2.43
CA PRO A 658 -30.19 12.83 -1.67
C PRO A 658 -30.31 14.34 -1.96
N PHE A 659 -30.56 14.70 -3.22
CA PHE A 659 -30.79 16.08 -3.67
C PHE A 659 -32.15 16.62 -3.19
N ASP A 660 -33.22 15.85 -3.41
CA ASP A 660 -34.59 16.21 -3.00
C ASP A 660 -34.67 16.40 -1.48
N TYR A 661 -33.96 15.55 -0.72
CA TYR A 661 -33.78 15.70 0.72
C TYR A 661 -33.17 17.06 1.09
N LEU A 662 -32.02 17.43 0.50
CA LEU A 662 -31.35 18.69 0.82
C LEU A 662 -32.09 19.93 0.29
N GLU A 663 -32.84 19.82 -0.80
CA GLU A 663 -33.73 20.88 -1.28
C GLU A 663 -34.91 21.11 -0.30
N SER A 664 -35.45 20.04 0.30
CA SER A 664 -36.56 20.13 1.27
C SER A 664 -36.22 20.88 2.56
N LEU A 665 -34.93 21.00 2.91
CA LEU A 665 -34.48 21.64 4.16
C LEU A 665 -34.57 23.18 4.08
N PRO A 666 -35.09 23.88 5.11
CA PRO A 666 -35.39 25.32 5.03
C PRO A 666 -34.13 26.20 4.81
N GLY A 667 -34.05 26.86 3.64
CA GLY A 667 -32.95 27.72 3.23
C GLY A 667 -33.21 29.23 3.36
N LYS A 668 -32.14 30.05 3.41
CA LYS A 668 -32.22 31.54 3.42
C LYS A 668 -32.57 32.15 2.04
N ASN A 669 -32.57 31.37 0.96
CA ASN A 669 -32.81 31.77 -0.44
C ASN A 669 -32.02 33.01 -0.91
N MET A 670 -30.75 33.14 -0.50
CA MET A 670 -29.90 34.28 -0.84
C MET A 670 -29.52 34.35 -2.33
N ARG A 671 -29.34 33.21 -3.00
CA ARG A 671 -28.89 33.15 -4.41
C ARG A 671 -29.95 33.67 -5.40
N SER A 672 -31.22 33.27 -5.26
CA SER A 672 -32.34 33.86 -6.02
C SER A 672 -32.49 35.37 -5.73
N LYS A 673 -32.39 35.79 -4.45
CA LYS A 673 -32.42 37.23 -4.09
C LYS A 673 -31.26 38.02 -4.70
N PHE A 674 -30.08 37.41 -4.88
CA PHE A 674 -28.93 38.00 -5.57
C PHE A 674 -29.19 38.11 -7.09
N LEU A 675 -29.63 37.03 -7.73
CA LEU A 675 -30.02 37.02 -9.16
C LEU A 675 -31.07 38.08 -9.47
N GLN A 676 -32.15 38.14 -8.68
CA GLN A 676 -33.22 39.13 -8.84
C GLN A 676 -32.73 40.56 -8.58
N ALA A 677 -31.78 40.76 -7.65
CA ALA A 677 -31.18 42.08 -7.41
C ALA A 677 -30.34 42.56 -8.61
N PHE A 678 -29.54 41.68 -9.23
CA PHE A 678 -28.81 42.00 -10.45
C PHE A 678 -29.73 42.12 -11.67
N ASN A 679 -30.86 41.39 -11.73
CA ASN A 679 -31.83 41.50 -12.81
C ASN A 679 -32.57 42.85 -12.87
N VAL A 680 -32.55 43.65 -11.78
CA VAL A 680 -33.01 45.06 -11.83
C VAL A 680 -32.20 45.88 -12.86
N TRP A 681 -30.90 45.60 -12.97
CA TRP A 681 -30.03 46.18 -14.00
C TRP A 681 -30.07 45.37 -15.30
N LEU A 682 -29.97 44.05 -15.23
CA LEU A 682 -29.81 43.21 -16.43
C LEU A 682 -31.08 43.03 -17.25
N GLN A 683 -32.28 43.10 -16.65
CA GLN A 683 -33.57 43.10 -17.36
C GLN A 683 -33.72 41.96 -18.40
N ALA A 684 -33.22 40.76 -18.06
CA ALA A 684 -33.35 39.59 -18.91
C ALA A 684 -34.81 39.12 -19.05
N PRO A 685 -35.19 38.46 -20.15
CA PRO A 685 -36.52 37.89 -20.34
C PRO A 685 -36.93 36.95 -19.19
N PRO A 686 -38.22 36.91 -18.78
CA PRO A 686 -38.69 36.06 -17.69
C PRO A 686 -38.32 34.57 -17.87
N ASP A 687 -38.57 34.03 -19.06
CA ASP A 687 -38.28 32.64 -19.44
C ASP A 687 -36.77 32.32 -19.33
N HIS A 688 -35.91 33.31 -19.60
CA HIS A 688 -34.45 33.19 -19.48
C HIS A 688 -34.02 33.23 -18.01
N LEU A 689 -34.60 34.14 -17.22
CA LEU A 689 -34.38 34.22 -15.78
C LEU A 689 -34.78 32.92 -15.07
N GLU A 690 -35.92 32.32 -15.42
CA GLU A 690 -36.41 31.07 -14.81
C GLU A 690 -35.41 29.91 -15.01
N VAL A 691 -34.87 29.76 -16.23
CA VAL A 691 -33.85 28.74 -16.51
C VAL A 691 -32.56 29.01 -15.73
N VAL A 692 -32.12 30.26 -15.61
CA VAL A 692 -30.92 30.62 -14.84
C VAL A 692 -31.11 30.43 -13.33
N GLU A 693 -32.24 30.87 -12.75
CA GLU A 693 -32.56 30.63 -11.33
C GLU A 693 -32.59 29.13 -11.02
N LYS A 694 -33.18 28.31 -11.91
CA LYS A 694 -33.21 26.85 -11.76
C LYS A 694 -31.82 26.23 -11.83
N VAL A 695 -31.00 26.57 -12.84
CA VAL A 695 -29.63 26.03 -12.99
C VAL A 695 -28.78 26.37 -11.76
N ILE A 696 -28.83 27.61 -11.28
CA ILE A 696 -28.05 28.05 -10.11
C ILE A 696 -28.55 27.39 -8.82
N SER A 697 -29.86 27.09 -8.70
CA SER A 697 -30.39 26.28 -7.58
C SER A 697 -29.86 24.84 -7.63
N MET A 698 -29.96 24.19 -8.78
CA MET A 698 -29.49 22.81 -8.99
C MET A 698 -28.00 22.66 -8.72
N LEU A 699 -27.16 23.53 -9.31
CA LEU A 699 -25.71 23.51 -9.07
C LEU A 699 -25.37 23.75 -7.60
N HIS A 700 -26.03 24.68 -6.93
CA HIS A 700 -25.76 24.98 -5.52
C HIS A 700 -26.12 23.80 -4.60
N THR A 701 -27.30 23.20 -4.76
CA THR A 701 -27.71 22.07 -3.93
C THR A 701 -26.85 20.84 -4.23
N ALA A 702 -26.51 20.59 -5.51
CA ALA A 702 -25.59 19.52 -5.90
C ALA A 702 -24.17 19.70 -5.33
N SER A 703 -23.62 20.93 -5.37
CA SER A 703 -22.28 21.19 -4.82
C SER A 703 -22.26 21.01 -3.30
N LEU A 704 -23.34 21.37 -2.58
CA LEU A 704 -23.45 21.12 -1.15
C LEU A 704 -23.42 19.64 -0.77
N LEU A 705 -23.99 18.74 -1.60
CA LEU A 705 -23.94 17.29 -1.36
C LEU A 705 -22.52 16.73 -1.46
N VAL A 706 -21.68 17.31 -2.32
CA VAL A 706 -20.28 16.93 -2.51
C VAL A 706 -19.41 17.55 -1.42
N ASP A 707 -19.60 18.84 -1.14
CA ASP A 707 -19.00 19.61 -0.02
C ASP A 707 -19.24 18.91 1.33
N ASP A 708 -20.47 18.45 1.62
CA ASP A 708 -20.81 17.64 2.81
C ASP A 708 -19.95 16.36 2.95
N ILE A 709 -19.58 15.72 1.84
CA ILE A 709 -18.77 14.50 1.83
C ILE A 709 -17.28 14.84 1.96
N GLU A 710 -16.82 15.84 1.20
CA GLU A 710 -15.41 16.27 1.19
C GLU A 710 -14.97 16.86 2.54
N ASP A 711 -15.84 17.62 3.21
CA ASP A 711 -15.61 18.16 4.55
C ASP A 711 -15.94 17.16 5.68
N SER A 712 -16.54 16.00 5.34
CA SER A 712 -17.03 15.00 6.32
C SER A 712 -18.00 15.59 7.36
N SER A 713 -18.83 16.54 6.93
CA SER A 713 -19.76 17.28 7.78
C SER A 713 -20.81 16.35 8.42
N VAL A 714 -21.27 16.67 9.64
CA VAL A 714 -22.27 15.85 10.35
C VAL A 714 -23.69 16.41 10.18
N LEU A 715 -23.84 17.73 10.20
CA LEU A 715 -25.13 18.43 10.11
C LEU A 715 -25.12 19.50 9.01
N ARG A 716 -26.22 19.59 8.25
CA ARG A 716 -26.48 20.68 7.31
C ARG A 716 -27.88 21.25 7.58
N ARG A 717 -27.96 22.57 7.79
CA ARG A 717 -29.20 23.30 8.17
C ARG A 717 -29.87 22.78 9.45
N GLY A 718 -29.12 22.13 10.35
CA GLY A 718 -29.62 21.57 11.62
C GLY A 718 -30.29 20.21 11.49
N GLN A 719 -30.06 19.49 10.40
CA GLN A 719 -30.47 18.10 10.17
C GLN A 719 -29.25 17.27 9.73
N PRO A 720 -29.27 15.93 9.81
CA PRO A 720 -28.18 15.10 9.31
C PRO A 720 -27.88 15.35 7.83
N VAL A 721 -26.60 15.30 7.45
CA VAL A 721 -26.18 15.38 6.04
C VAL A 721 -26.75 14.23 5.20
N ALA A 722 -27.00 14.48 3.92
CA ALA A 722 -27.57 13.49 3.01
C ALA A 722 -26.75 12.19 2.95
N HIS A 723 -25.41 12.28 3.00
CA HIS A 723 -24.54 11.11 2.95
C HIS A 723 -24.61 10.22 4.20
N SER A 724 -25.15 10.72 5.32
CA SER A 724 -25.43 9.91 6.53
C SER A 724 -26.79 9.20 6.48
N ILE A 725 -27.65 9.55 5.50
CA ILE A 725 -28.98 8.94 5.31
C ILE A 725 -28.96 7.98 4.11
N TYR A 726 -28.41 8.42 2.98
CA TYR A 726 -28.37 7.67 1.71
C TYR A 726 -27.00 7.01 1.46
N GLY A 727 -26.03 7.21 2.35
CA GLY A 727 -24.66 6.76 2.14
C GLY A 727 -23.85 7.66 1.19
N VAL A 728 -22.53 7.57 1.30
CA VAL A 728 -21.56 8.36 0.52
C VAL A 728 -21.71 8.12 -0.99
N ALA A 729 -21.76 6.86 -1.42
CA ALA A 729 -21.77 6.52 -2.85
C ALA A 729 -23.03 7.03 -3.58
N GLN A 730 -24.22 6.86 -3.02
CA GLN A 730 -25.47 7.37 -3.63
C GLN A 730 -25.50 8.90 -3.63
N THR A 731 -25.07 9.54 -2.54
CA THR A 731 -25.06 11.00 -2.41
C THR A 731 -24.06 11.66 -3.36
N PHE A 732 -22.84 11.12 -3.46
CA PHE A 732 -21.82 11.58 -4.41
C PHE A 732 -22.28 11.41 -5.86
N ASN A 733 -22.88 10.26 -6.19
CA ASN A 733 -23.46 10.03 -7.52
C ASN A 733 -24.62 11.00 -7.80
N SER A 734 -25.49 11.27 -6.82
CA SER A 734 -26.63 12.19 -6.96
C SER A 734 -26.18 13.63 -7.27
N GLY A 735 -25.21 14.16 -6.50
CA GLY A 735 -24.64 15.49 -6.78
C GLY A 735 -24.03 15.60 -8.18
N ASN A 736 -23.17 14.64 -8.56
CA ASN A 736 -22.57 14.61 -9.90
C ASN A 736 -23.60 14.43 -11.02
N TYR A 737 -24.65 13.62 -10.80
CA TYR A 737 -25.74 13.44 -11.76
C TYR A 737 -26.49 14.76 -12.00
N VAL A 738 -26.80 15.50 -10.92
CA VAL A 738 -27.49 16.79 -11.02
C VAL A 738 -26.67 17.86 -11.75
N TYR A 739 -25.33 17.83 -11.72
CA TYR A 739 -24.52 18.70 -12.59
C TYR A 739 -24.83 18.48 -14.08
N PHE A 740 -25.00 17.24 -14.53
CA PHE A 740 -25.41 16.94 -15.91
C PHE A 740 -26.88 17.29 -16.19
N LEU A 741 -27.76 17.20 -15.18
CA LEU A 741 -29.13 17.70 -15.30
C LEU A 741 -29.18 19.24 -15.42
N ALA A 742 -28.31 19.96 -14.70
CA ALA A 742 -28.19 21.41 -14.82
C ALA A 742 -27.67 21.82 -16.21
N LEU A 743 -26.68 21.08 -16.74
CA LEU A 743 -26.23 21.23 -18.13
C LEU A 743 -27.37 20.95 -19.13
N ARG A 744 -28.24 19.96 -18.87
CA ARG A 744 -29.44 19.68 -19.69
C ARG A 744 -30.43 20.84 -19.70
N GLU A 745 -30.54 21.60 -18.60
CA GLU A 745 -31.36 22.82 -18.54
C GLU A 745 -30.70 24.00 -19.25
N ILE A 746 -29.37 24.16 -19.22
CA ILE A 746 -28.62 25.20 -19.95
C ILE A 746 -28.93 25.23 -21.46
N TYR A 747 -29.11 24.07 -22.09
CA TYR A 747 -29.47 24.00 -23.52
C TYR A 747 -30.78 24.76 -23.86
N LYS A 748 -31.67 24.98 -22.89
CA LYS A 748 -32.92 25.75 -23.09
C LYS A 748 -32.69 27.25 -23.34
N LEU A 749 -31.51 27.77 -22.99
CA LEU A 749 -31.11 29.15 -23.30
C LEU A 749 -30.82 29.35 -24.80
N ASN A 750 -30.65 28.25 -25.57
CA ASN A 750 -30.41 28.25 -27.02
C ASN A 750 -29.18 29.07 -27.50
N ASP A 751 -28.25 29.41 -26.60
CA ASP A 751 -27.00 30.10 -26.90
C ASP A 751 -25.79 29.19 -26.57
N PRO A 752 -24.93 28.84 -27.54
CA PRO A 752 -23.74 28.02 -27.29
C PRO A 752 -22.81 28.58 -26.20
N ARG A 753 -22.76 29.91 -26.05
CA ARG A 753 -21.91 30.59 -25.04
C ARG A 753 -22.34 30.27 -23.61
N ALA A 754 -23.60 29.88 -23.39
CA ALA A 754 -24.07 29.43 -22.09
C ALA A 754 -23.39 28.12 -21.64
N ILE A 755 -23.00 27.27 -22.58
CA ILE A 755 -22.26 26.02 -22.30
C ILE A 755 -20.80 26.37 -21.96
N GLU A 756 -20.18 27.29 -22.70
CA GLU A 756 -18.81 27.76 -22.44
C GLU A 756 -18.70 28.38 -21.04
N ILE A 757 -19.62 29.29 -20.70
CA ILE A 757 -19.72 29.93 -19.38
C ILE A 757 -19.97 28.91 -18.26
N PHE A 758 -20.88 27.95 -18.47
CA PHE A 758 -21.17 26.88 -17.51
C PHE A 758 -19.96 25.97 -17.26
N VAL A 759 -19.24 25.57 -18.31
CA VAL A 759 -18.08 24.68 -18.20
C VAL A 759 -16.91 25.37 -17.52
N GLU A 760 -16.54 26.59 -17.92
CA GLU A 760 -15.41 27.30 -17.28
C GLU A 760 -15.71 27.64 -15.82
N ALA A 761 -16.95 28.03 -15.48
CA ALA A 761 -17.33 28.27 -14.08
C ALA A 761 -17.28 26.99 -13.22
N LEU A 762 -17.68 25.82 -13.75
CA LEU A 762 -17.50 24.56 -13.04
C LEU A 762 -16.02 24.17 -12.90
N ILE A 763 -15.19 24.43 -13.91
CA ILE A 763 -13.74 24.21 -13.82
C ILE A 763 -13.13 25.10 -12.72
N GLN A 764 -13.52 26.39 -12.65
CA GLN A 764 -13.08 27.30 -11.59
C GLN A 764 -13.55 26.84 -10.21
N LEU A 765 -14.82 26.45 -10.07
CA LEU A 765 -15.39 25.93 -8.81
C LEU A 765 -14.57 24.75 -8.27
N HIS A 766 -14.22 23.79 -9.12
CA HIS A 766 -13.42 22.62 -8.71
C HIS A 766 -11.93 22.95 -8.51
N ARG A 767 -11.36 23.94 -9.22
CA ARG A 767 -10.01 24.48 -8.91
C ARG A 767 -9.98 25.10 -7.50
N GLY A 768 -10.98 25.92 -7.16
CA GLY A 768 -11.10 26.53 -5.84
C GLY A 768 -11.28 25.49 -4.73
N GLN A 769 -12.22 24.57 -4.90
CA GLN A 769 -12.44 23.44 -3.98
C GLN A 769 -11.18 22.59 -3.79
N GLY A 770 -10.48 22.28 -4.89
CA GLY A 770 -9.25 21.48 -4.86
C GLY A 770 -8.12 22.12 -4.06
N MET A 771 -7.99 23.45 -4.08
CA MET A 771 -6.99 24.16 -3.26
C MET A 771 -7.36 24.19 -1.77
N ASP A 772 -8.64 24.40 -1.43
CA ASP A 772 -9.18 24.35 -0.06
C ASP A 772 -8.90 22.97 0.58
N VAL A 773 -9.23 21.89 -0.15
CA VAL A 773 -8.94 20.50 0.24
C VAL A 773 -7.42 20.22 0.29
N PHE A 774 -6.64 20.70 -0.68
CA PHE A 774 -5.18 20.49 -0.69
C PHE A 774 -4.51 21.09 0.54
N TRP A 775 -4.80 22.35 0.89
CA TRP A 775 -4.22 22.98 2.08
C TRP A 775 -4.60 22.24 3.36
N ARG A 776 -5.87 21.83 3.47
CA ARG A 776 -6.42 21.08 4.60
C ARG A 776 -5.73 19.74 4.83
N GLU A 777 -5.55 18.92 3.80
CA GLU A 777 -4.93 17.59 3.95
C GLU A 777 -3.38 17.62 3.97
N SER A 778 -2.75 18.58 3.28
CA SER A 778 -1.28 18.80 3.37
C SER A 778 -0.85 19.54 4.65
N LEU A 779 -1.78 20.19 5.34
CA LEU A 779 -1.57 21.10 6.47
C LEU A 779 -0.68 22.32 6.12
N ILE A 780 -0.62 22.70 4.84
CA ILE A 780 0.07 23.89 4.36
C ILE A 780 -0.87 25.11 4.50
N CYS A 781 -0.58 25.98 5.46
CA CYS A 781 -1.31 27.24 5.61
C CYS A 781 -1.02 28.19 4.43
N PRO A 782 -2.03 28.62 3.64
CA PRO A 782 -1.83 29.55 2.55
C PRO A 782 -1.48 30.97 3.03
N THR A 783 -1.15 31.86 2.09
CA THR A 783 -1.23 33.30 2.26
C THR A 783 -2.69 33.78 2.19
N GLU A 784 -2.94 34.99 2.71
CA GLU A 784 -4.25 35.64 2.56
C GLU A 784 -4.60 35.90 1.09
N GLN A 785 -3.61 36.19 0.22
CA GLN A 785 -3.85 36.36 -1.22
C GLN A 785 -4.27 35.04 -1.88
N GLU A 786 -3.56 33.94 -1.63
CA GLU A 786 -3.92 32.63 -2.19
C GLU A 786 -5.33 32.20 -1.75
N TYR A 787 -5.71 32.48 -0.50
CA TYR A 787 -7.09 32.28 -0.04
C TYR A 787 -8.09 33.14 -0.83
N LEU A 788 -7.83 34.43 -1.06
CA LEU A 788 -8.73 35.29 -1.85
C LEU A 788 -8.85 34.80 -3.30
N ASP A 789 -7.75 34.33 -3.89
CA ASP A 789 -7.73 33.74 -5.24
C ASP A 789 -8.54 32.42 -5.27
N MET A 790 -8.46 31.59 -4.22
CA MET A 790 -9.31 30.41 -4.04
C MET A 790 -10.79 30.78 -3.92
N VAL A 791 -11.13 31.78 -3.11
CA VAL A 791 -12.52 32.24 -2.93
C VAL A 791 -13.09 32.82 -4.22
N ALA A 792 -12.30 33.53 -5.02
CA ALA A 792 -12.69 33.99 -6.34
C ALA A 792 -13.02 32.81 -7.29
N ASN A 793 -12.24 31.72 -7.23
CA ASN A 793 -12.50 30.50 -8.01
C ASN A 793 -13.66 29.65 -7.45
N LYS A 794 -13.87 29.60 -6.13
CA LYS A 794 -14.92 28.81 -5.45
C LYS A 794 -16.25 29.58 -5.40
N THR A 795 -16.42 30.42 -4.39
CA THR A 795 -17.69 31.14 -4.13
C THR A 795 -17.93 32.28 -5.13
N GLY A 796 -16.86 32.92 -5.63
CA GLY A 796 -16.93 33.95 -6.68
C GLY A 796 -17.46 33.41 -8.01
N ALA A 797 -16.87 32.33 -8.54
CA ALA A 797 -17.24 31.75 -9.83
C ALA A 797 -18.73 31.37 -9.92
N LEU A 798 -19.33 30.85 -8.84
CA LEU A 798 -20.78 30.54 -8.82
C LEU A 798 -21.66 31.80 -8.88
N PHE A 799 -21.22 32.94 -8.33
CA PHE A 799 -21.92 34.21 -8.50
C PHE A 799 -21.67 34.83 -9.90
N CYS A 800 -20.46 34.68 -10.46
CA CYS A 800 -20.17 35.11 -11.84
C CYS A 800 -21.07 34.35 -12.82
N LEU A 801 -21.06 33.01 -12.76
CA LEU A 801 -21.94 32.12 -13.54
C LEU A 801 -23.41 32.57 -13.52
N ALA A 802 -23.92 32.95 -12.36
CA ALA A 802 -25.29 33.43 -12.19
C ALA A 802 -25.56 34.74 -12.96
N VAL A 803 -24.62 35.68 -12.96
CA VAL A 803 -24.75 36.95 -13.69
C VAL A 803 -24.42 36.80 -15.17
N ASP A 804 -23.39 36.05 -15.54
CA ASP A 804 -22.93 35.88 -16.92
C ASP A 804 -24.00 35.18 -17.77
N LEU A 805 -24.61 34.10 -17.24
CA LEU A 805 -25.75 33.44 -17.88
C LEU A 805 -26.96 34.36 -18.01
N LEU A 806 -27.24 35.18 -16.99
CA LEU A 806 -28.33 36.16 -17.04
C LEU A 806 -28.03 37.28 -18.04
N GLN A 807 -26.76 37.66 -18.20
CA GLN A 807 -26.30 38.70 -19.12
C GLN A 807 -26.31 38.25 -20.58
N LEU A 808 -26.24 36.95 -20.89
CA LEU A 808 -26.47 36.45 -22.26
C LEU A 808 -27.84 36.86 -22.82
N GLY A 809 -28.88 36.88 -21.97
CA GLY A 809 -30.23 37.32 -22.32
C GLY A 809 -30.46 38.83 -22.17
N SER A 810 -29.45 39.59 -21.74
CA SER A 810 -29.59 40.99 -21.36
C SER A 810 -29.29 41.98 -22.51
N PRO A 811 -30.00 43.13 -22.58
CA PRO A 811 -29.57 44.27 -23.39
C PRO A 811 -28.34 45.02 -22.81
N VAL A 812 -27.96 44.76 -21.56
CA VAL A 812 -26.92 45.51 -20.82
C VAL A 812 -25.55 44.83 -20.95
N LYS A 813 -24.54 45.63 -21.30
CA LYS A 813 -23.15 45.18 -21.54
C LYS A 813 -22.12 45.86 -20.61
N ALA A 814 -22.54 46.20 -19.40
CA ALA A 814 -21.61 46.63 -18.35
C ALA A 814 -20.83 45.41 -17.82
N ASP A 815 -19.60 45.63 -17.38
CA ASP A 815 -18.82 44.61 -16.66
C ASP A 815 -19.21 44.62 -15.17
N PHE A 816 -19.71 43.48 -14.69
CA PHE A 816 -20.07 43.27 -13.29
C PHE A 816 -19.02 42.44 -12.53
N THR A 817 -18.05 41.85 -13.22
CA THR A 817 -17.11 40.85 -12.67
C THR A 817 -16.39 41.32 -11.40
N PRO A 818 -15.83 42.56 -11.32
CA PRO A 818 -15.14 43.02 -10.12
C PRO A 818 -16.09 43.12 -8.92
N LEU A 819 -17.32 43.61 -9.13
CA LEU A 819 -18.32 43.72 -8.06
C LEU A 819 -18.77 42.34 -7.57
N ILE A 820 -18.89 41.37 -8.48
CA ILE A 820 -19.30 40.01 -8.15
C ILE A 820 -18.22 39.27 -7.36
N GLN A 821 -16.95 39.38 -7.79
CA GLN A 821 -15.81 38.83 -7.06
C GLN A 821 -15.72 39.44 -5.65
N GLN A 822 -15.91 40.77 -5.54
CA GLN A 822 -15.98 41.46 -4.25
C GLN A 822 -17.10 40.91 -3.35
N PHE A 823 -18.31 40.68 -3.90
CA PHE A 823 -19.41 40.05 -3.16
C PHE A 823 -19.09 38.60 -2.73
N GLY A 824 -18.38 37.83 -3.57
CA GLY A 824 -17.92 36.47 -3.24
C GLY A 824 -16.94 36.46 -2.06
N MET A 825 -15.93 37.34 -2.09
CA MET A 825 -14.95 37.50 -1.01
C MET A 825 -15.60 37.94 0.30
N ILE A 826 -16.45 38.97 0.27
CA ILE A 826 -17.18 39.43 1.47
C ILE A 826 -18.08 38.32 2.02
N PHE A 827 -18.80 37.59 1.17
CA PHE A 827 -19.69 36.52 1.61
C PHE A 827 -18.93 35.39 2.32
N GLN A 828 -17.83 34.92 1.74
CA GLN A 828 -17.05 33.82 2.32
C GLN A 828 -16.41 34.23 3.65
N ILE A 829 -15.74 35.38 3.70
CA ILE A 829 -15.07 35.86 4.93
C ILE A 829 -16.08 36.10 6.07
N CYS A 830 -17.33 36.48 5.75
CA CYS A 830 -18.40 36.54 6.74
C CYS A 830 -18.83 35.15 7.22
N ASP A 831 -18.97 34.15 6.34
CA ASP A 831 -19.37 32.78 6.72
C ASP A 831 -18.28 32.11 7.58
N ASP A 832 -17.00 32.24 7.20
CA ASP A 832 -15.82 31.81 7.95
C ASP A 832 -15.77 32.44 9.37
N TYR A 833 -15.98 33.76 9.47
CA TYR A 833 -16.03 34.45 10.78
C TYR A 833 -17.22 33.96 11.62
N LEU A 834 -18.39 33.75 11.01
CA LEU A 834 -19.59 33.31 11.71
C LEU A 834 -19.46 31.85 12.19
N ASN A 835 -18.77 30.96 11.46
CA ASN A 835 -18.48 29.59 11.92
C ASN A 835 -17.82 29.57 13.31
N LEU A 836 -16.92 30.53 13.57
CA LEU A 836 -16.15 30.64 14.81
C LEU A 836 -16.78 31.52 15.90
N LYS A 837 -17.85 32.28 15.60
CA LYS A 837 -18.43 33.29 16.52
C LYS A 837 -19.95 33.30 16.66
N SER A 838 -20.72 32.80 15.71
CA SER A 838 -22.19 32.90 15.71
C SER A 838 -22.82 31.82 16.58
N THR A 839 -23.62 32.24 17.55
CA THR A 839 -24.35 31.33 18.45
C THR A 839 -25.46 30.56 17.73
N SER A 840 -26.02 31.16 16.68
CA SER A 840 -27.06 30.53 15.85
C SER A 840 -26.52 29.60 14.75
N TYR A 841 -25.21 29.60 14.50
CA TYR A 841 -24.50 28.64 13.64
C TYR A 841 -24.32 27.30 14.35
N LEU A 842 -23.98 27.33 15.65
CA LEU A 842 -23.78 26.16 16.52
C LEU A 842 -24.92 25.12 16.41
N GLN A 843 -26.15 25.60 16.29
CA GLN A 843 -27.38 24.78 16.26
C GLN A 843 -27.71 24.20 14.87
N LYS A 844 -26.98 24.59 13.81
CA LYS A 844 -27.31 24.29 12.41
C LYS A 844 -26.20 23.54 11.65
N LYS A 845 -25.03 23.50 12.26
CA LYS A 845 -23.77 22.96 11.78
C LYS A 845 -23.07 22.33 13.00
N GLY A 846 -22.22 23.08 13.69
CA GLY A 846 -21.66 22.70 14.98
C GLY A 846 -20.86 23.83 15.61
N LEU A 847 -20.25 23.60 16.78
CA LEU A 847 -19.26 24.53 17.33
C LEU A 847 -17.98 24.46 16.48
N CYS A 848 -17.61 25.61 15.88
CA CYS A 848 -16.37 25.84 15.15
C CYS A 848 -16.01 24.67 14.20
N GLU A 849 -16.91 24.33 13.27
CA GLU A 849 -16.72 23.22 12.35
C GLU A 849 -15.46 23.36 11.50
N ASP A 850 -15.03 24.58 11.13
CA ASP A 850 -13.77 24.78 10.41
C ASP A 850 -12.58 24.10 11.12
N LEU A 851 -12.57 24.10 12.46
CA LEU A 851 -11.54 23.42 13.26
C LEU A 851 -11.70 21.89 13.22
N THR A 852 -12.93 21.37 13.17
CA THR A 852 -13.21 19.93 13.01
C THR A 852 -12.86 19.43 11.61
N GLU A 853 -13.18 20.22 10.58
CA GLU A 853 -12.81 19.97 9.18
C GLU A 853 -11.27 20.02 9.01
N GLY A 854 -10.56 20.77 9.87
CA GLY A 854 -9.12 21.03 9.80
C GLY A 854 -8.76 22.16 8.82
N LYS A 855 -9.74 23.01 8.52
CA LYS A 855 -9.79 23.96 7.40
C LYS A 855 -9.02 25.24 7.69
N PHE A 856 -8.40 25.78 6.64
CA PHE A 856 -7.74 27.08 6.69
C PHE A 856 -8.71 28.19 6.30
N SER A 857 -9.74 28.42 7.12
CA SER A 857 -10.63 29.57 6.95
C SER A 857 -9.90 30.89 7.24
N PHE A 858 -10.39 32.02 6.71
CA PHE A 858 -9.68 33.31 6.77
C PHE A 858 -9.20 33.73 8.18
N PRO A 859 -10.00 33.55 9.26
CA PRO A 859 -9.54 33.86 10.63
C PRO A 859 -8.36 32.99 11.06
N ILE A 860 -8.40 31.71 10.70
CA ILE A 860 -7.40 30.72 11.09
C ILE A 860 -6.08 31.01 10.35
N ILE A 861 -6.15 31.36 9.06
CA ILE A 861 -4.99 31.82 8.28
C ILE A 861 -4.36 33.04 8.95
N HIS A 862 -5.12 34.12 9.17
CA HIS A 862 -4.58 35.33 9.79
C HIS A 862 -3.94 35.02 11.15
N SER A 863 -4.60 34.26 12.03
CA SER A 863 -4.07 33.95 13.35
C SER A 863 -2.81 33.07 13.35
N ILE A 864 -2.60 32.25 12.31
CA ILE A 864 -1.35 31.50 12.12
C ILE A 864 -0.26 32.45 11.62
N ARG A 865 -0.58 33.29 10.63
CA ARG A 865 0.38 34.20 9.99
C ARG A 865 0.79 35.38 10.87
N ALA A 866 -0.06 35.80 11.81
CA ALA A 866 0.22 36.81 12.82
C ALA A 866 1.27 36.36 13.86
N ASN A 867 1.46 35.04 14.05
CA ASN A 867 2.54 34.49 14.87
C ASN A 867 3.07 33.15 14.31
N PRO A 868 3.90 33.18 13.24
CA PRO A 868 4.38 31.97 12.57
C PRO A 868 5.27 31.07 13.45
N SER A 869 5.79 31.60 14.57
CA SER A 869 6.57 30.81 15.53
C SER A 869 5.72 29.86 16.37
N ASN A 870 4.43 30.16 16.54
CA ASN A 870 3.54 29.38 17.40
C ASN A 870 2.76 28.34 16.59
N ARG A 871 3.12 27.07 16.76
CA ARG A 871 2.48 25.94 16.09
C ARG A 871 1.16 25.48 16.71
N GLN A 872 0.69 26.10 17.81
CA GLN A 872 -0.53 25.67 18.52
C GLN A 872 -1.74 25.52 17.59
N LEU A 873 -2.10 26.56 16.82
CA LEU A 873 -3.30 26.52 15.98
C LEU A 873 -3.17 25.53 14.81
N ILE A 874 -2.00 25.41 14.17
CA ILE A 874 -1.72 24.38 13.16
C ILE A 874 -1.85 22.97 13.76
N ASN A 875 -1.33 22.76 14.98
CA ASN A 875 -1.42 21.48 15.65
C ASN A 875 -2.87 21.14 16.05
N VAL A 876 -3.71 22.14 16.37
CA VAL A 876 -5.16 21.93 16.58
C VAL A 876 -5.84 21.49 15.28
N LEU A 877 -5.61 22.17 14.15
CA LEU A 877 -6.16 21.74 12.84
C LEU A 877 -5.77 20.29 12.51
N LYS A 878 -4.50 19.93 12.75
CA LYS A 878 -4.00 18.56 12.54
C LYS A 878 -4.75 17.49 13.35
N GLN A 879 -5.36 17.84 14.48
CA GLN A 879 -6.17 16.88 15.26
C GLN A 879 -7.61 16.75 14.76
N LYS A 880 -8.09 17.61 13.85
CA LYS A 880 -9.50 17.68 13.39
C LYS A 880 -10.51 17.54 14.55
N PRO A 881 -10.37 18.34 15.64
CA PRO A 881 -10.98 18.10 16.93
C PRO A 881 -12.51 18.10 16.90
N GLN A 882 -13.10 17.15 17.64
CA GLN A 882 -14.52 17.15 17.99
C GLN A 882 -14.80 17.88 19.32
N ASP A 883 -13.86 17.82 20.27
CA ASP A 883 -13.97 18.40 21.61
C ASP A 883 -14.23 19.92 21.60
N GLU A 884 -15.14 20.37 22.48
CA GLU A 884 -15.48 21.78 22.61
C GLU A 884 -14.43 22.60 23.36
N GLU A 885 -13.71 22.05 24.34
CA GLU A 885 -12.74 22.82 25.13
C GLU A 885 -11.53 23.23 24.27
N LEU A 886 -11.01 22.31 23.45
CA LEU A 886 -9.94 22.56 22.50
C LEU A 886 -10.35 23.55 21.39
N LYS A 887 -11.61 23.51 20.94
CA LYS A 887 -12.17 24.51 20.02
C LYS A 887 -12.25 25.90 20.66
N ARG A 888 -12.73 25.99 21.90
CA ARG A 888 -12.79 27.24 22.68
C ARG A 888 -11.39 27.80 22.94
N PHE A 889 -10.41 26.95 23.23
CA PHE A 889 -9.00 27.32 23.34
C PHE A 889 -8.46 27.92 22.02
N ALA A 890 -8.73 27.30 20.88
CA ALA A 890 -8.32 27.81 19.58
C ALA A 890 -8.95 29.18 19.25
N VAL A 891 -10.23 29.38 19.57
CA VAL A 891 -10.90 30.69 19.43
C VAL A 891 -10.32 31.75 20.36
N ALA A 892 -9.99 31.40 21.61
CA ALA A 892 -9.31 32.31 22.54
C ALA A 892 -7.87 32.65 22.08
N TYR A 893 -7.18 31.71 21.44
CA TYR A 893 -5.89 31.99 20.80
C TYR A 893 -6.05 32.98 19.63
N MET A 894 -7.08 32.81 18.78
CA MET A 894 -7.40 33.78 17.71
C MET A 894 -7.81 35.17 18.24
N GLU A 895 -8.36 35.28 19.45
CA GLU A 895 -8.54 36.57 20.11
C GLU A 895 -7.20 37.19 20.53
N SER A 896 -6.26 36.39 21.06
CA SER A 896 -4.92 36.88 21.45
C SER A 896 -4.06 37.40 20.29
N THR A 897 -4.38 37.03 19.05
CA THR A 897 -3.73 37.53 17.81
C THR A 897 -4.49 38.70 17.16
N ASN A 898 -5.49 39.29 17.83
CA ASN A 898 -6.37 40.36 17.34
C ASN A 898 -7.15 40.02 16.04
N THR A 899 -7.25 38.74 15.70
CA THR A 899 -7.80 38.26 14.41
C THR A 899 -9.23 38.77 14.14
N PHE A 900 -10.10 38.73 15.15
CA PHE A 900 -11.49 39.16 14.99
C PHE A 900 -11.66 40.68 14.86
N GLU A 901 -10.66 41.48 15.24
CA GLU A 901 -10.63 42.93 14.96
C GLU A 901 -10.12 43.20 13.53
N TYR A 902 -9.05 42.51 13.12
CA TYR A 902 -8.51 42.58 11.75
C TYR A 902 -9.59 42.28 10.71
N ILE A 903 -10.34 41.18 10.86
CA ILE A 903 -11.41 40.79 9.91
C ILE A 903 -12.51 41.86 9.82
N ARG A 904 -12.90 42.49 10.93
CA ARG A 904 -13.90 43.56 10.93
C ARG A 904 -13.42 44.77 10.12
N GLY A 905 -12.14 45.14 10.27
CA GLY A 905 -11.51 46.18 9.44
C GLY A 905 -11.47 45.80 7.97
N PHE A 906 -11.02 44.57 7.66
CA PHE A 906 -10.89 44.06 6.30
C PHE A 906 -12.25 44.00 5.56
N VAL A 907 -13.27 43.42 6.19
CA VAL A 907 -14.64 43.36 5.64
C VAL A 907 -15.26 44.75 5.49
N ALA A 908 -14.97 45.69 6.40
CA ALA A 908 -15.42 47.08 6.25
C ALA A 908 -14.79 47.76 5.01
N THR A 909 -13.50 47.55 4.75
CA THR A 909 -12.82 48.01 3.53
C THR A 909 -13.46 47.39 2.28
N LEU A 910 -13.59 46.07 2.23
CA LEU A 910 -14.18 45.38 1.07
C LEU A 910 -15.61 45.87 0.77
N LYS A 911 -16.44 46.11 1.81
CA LYS A 911 -17.80 46.65 1.68
C LYS A 911 -17.83 48.12 1.24
N ALA A 912 -16.81 48.92 1.57
CA ALA A 912 -16.67 50.29 1.08
C ALA A 912 -16.34 50.28 -0.43
N GLU A 913 -15.36 49.49 -0.84
CA GLU A 913 -14.98 49.28 -2.25
C GLU A 913 -16.16 48.78 -3.09
N ALA A 914 -16.89 47.76 -2.60
CA ALA A 914 -18.12 47.28 -3.24
C ALA A 914 -19.18 48.39 -3.40
N SER A 915 -19.29 49.29 -2.41
CA SER A 915 -20.21 50.43 -2.46
C SER A 915 -19.79 51.48 -3.50
N GLU A 916 -18.48 51.71 -3.68
CA GLU A 916 -17.96 52.59 -4.74
C GLU A 916 -18.13 51.97 -6.14
N MET A 917 -17.91 50.66 -6.29
CA MET A 917 -18.20 49.92 -7.53
C MET A 917 -19.67 50.02 -7.93
N ILE A 918 -20.61 49.86 -6.97
CA ILE A 918 -22.05 50.08 -7.20
C ILE A 918 -22.30 51.52 -7.68
N VAL A 919 -21.76 52.52 -6.98
CA VAL A 919 -21.91 53.94 -7.39
C VAL A 919 -21.33 54.22 -8.77
N SER A 920 -20.25 53.54 -9.17
CA SER A 920 -19.67 53.63 -10.52
C SER A 920 -20.62 53.08 -11.58
N LEU A 921 -21.19 51.89 -11.34
CA LEU A 921 -22.15 51.23 -12.25
C LEU A 921 -23.46 52.03 -12.37
N GLU A 922 -23.98 52.58 -11.27
CA GLU A 922 -25.15 53.47 -11.28
C GLU A 922 -24.88 54.72 -12.15
N LYS A 923 -23.69 55.33 -12.05
CA LYS A 923 -23.25 56.49 -12.85
C LYS A 923 -23.02 56.16 -14.34
N GLN A 924 -22.78 54.90 -14.70
CA GLN A 924 -22.66 54.45 -16.09
C GLN A 924 -24.03 54.34 -16.80
N GLY A 925 -25.13 54.71 -16.13
CA GLY A 925 -26.47 54.80 -16.72
C GLY A 925 -27.41 53.67 -16.34
N LEU A 926 -26.99 52.75 -15.47
CA LEU A 926 -27.82 51.63 -15.02
C LEU A 926 -28.91 52.05 -14.00
N GLY A 927 -28.76 53.21 -13.35
CA GLY A 927 -29.69 53.71 -12.33
C GLY A 927 -29.53 53.05 -10.96
N GLU A 928 -30.09 53.69 -9.92
CA GLU A 928 -29.94 53.27 -8.52
C GLU A 928 -30.49 51.85 -8.25
N ASN A 929 -29.69 51.00 -7.59
CA ASN A 929 -30.10 49.63 -7.28
C ASN A 929 -30.13 49.36 -5.76
N LEU A 930 -31.26 49.71 -5.15
CA LEU A 930 -31.56 49.42 -3.76
C LEU A 930 -31.62 47.91 -3.43
N ALA A 931 -31.74 47.02 -4.41
CA ALA A 931 -31.73 45.57 -4.17
C ALA A 931 -30.30 45.05 -3.96
N VAL A 932 -29.36 45.39 -4.84
CA VAL A 932 -27.93 45.02 -4.71
C VAL A 932 -27.35 45.62 -3.43
N ARG A 933 -27.69 46.87 -3.11
CA ARG A 933 -27.30 47.52 -1.83
C ARG A 933 -27.84 46.79 -0.60
N LYS A 934 -29.04 46.21 -0.65
CA LYS A 934 -29.61 45.38 0.44
C LYS A 934 -28.94 44.00 0.57
N ILE A 935 -28.41 43.43 -0.52
CA ILE A 935 -27.60 42.21 -0.45
C ILE A 935 -26.25 42.50 0.23
N LEU A 936 -25.56 43.57 -0.19
CA LEU A 936 -24.29 43.99 0.43
C LEU A 936 -24.45 44.33 1.93
N ALA A 937 -25.57 44.96 2.32
CA ALA A 937 -25.88 45.22 3.73
C ALA A 937 -25.92 43.92 4.54
N ARG A 938 -26.66 42.91 4.07
CA ARG A 938 -26.87 41.59 4.72
C ARG A 938 -25.63 40.71 4.83
N MET A 939 -24.57 40.99 4.07
CA MET A 939 -23.28 40.33 4.28
C MET A 939 -22.60 40.97 5.49
N SER A 940 -23.01 40.57 6.70
CA SER A 940 -22.55 41.16 7.97
C SER A 940 -21.84 40.13 8.86
N LEU A 941 -21.06 40.64 9.81
CA LEU A 941 -20.37 39.88 10.86
C LEU A 941 -21.19 39.80 12.16
N ASP A 942 -22.29 40.57 12.23
CA ASP A 942 -23.23 40.59 13.35
C ASP A 942 -24.44 39.66 13.07
N GLU A 943 -24.99 39.01 14.10
CA GLU A 943 -26.19 38.17 13.96
C GLU A 943 -27.47 39.04 13.84
N GLU A 944 -28.14 39.02 12.68
CA GLU A 944 -29.53 39.52 12.46
C GLU A 944 -30.60 38.50 12.90
#